data_AF-A0A957TCG9-F1
#
_entry.id   AF-A0A957TCG9-F1
#
_cell.length_a   1.000
_cell.length_b   1.000
_cell.length_c   1.000
_cell.angle_alpha   90.00
_cell.angle_beta   90.00
_cell.angle_gamma   90.00
#
_symmetry.space_group_name_H-M   'P 1'
#
loop_
_entity.id
_entity.type
_entity.pdbx_description
1 polymer ?
#
loop_
_entity_poly.entity_id
_entity_poly.type
_entity_poly.pdbx_seq_one_letter_code
_entity_poly.pdbx_strand_id
1 'polypeptide(L)'
;MNTPHAKKQLTDSLTERNPSVDWNARLNNPSRKLLNFFEGISLRLEAPLNWLINDPRFNPLYHTGTITIFLLVVILLTGIYLTMFYPFGFTFSYNAVSSIEGNFVGRIIRAMHRYASDAAVIFALLHGWRTFFQDRFRGPRWLAWLTGVGMAVVVWAIGITGYWLIWDERAQVLNQSLFKVLANFKSGQTFIVDHLVGEAAGTGWVFMLLVVVLHLGLSALVGYFLWLHLKRMSRAKWLPPKYWMAISIFVILVAAALFPVGMLPPLSKTQLPTSTPIDFFYLFYLPTFLRGPQALFWSVLLFIVGIALALPWIMPRAKALKPIQVDLAHCDGCTLCERDCPYNAIKMVPRTDGARPKFQAEIDPALCVSCGVCIGSCPDNALTFGDIPLDPMWKTTLEQVAEKKNIKVVFTCERHALHGVGDHFNDPETYIVPLTCIAMANPNLAAQALEAGASDVQFIGCPPEDCANREGNVWLNERVTGERLPKLKPNFIPQIETAWAAPTDFGKAIKSKSKSEANAFKFIPNQSHIRFIVPLLGVMAVVTAIQIWFSNRPVSFFDPNYATLAIQMTHHSGYAIHDVTLPADIEPDLVHPIRITLEVDHELVFDETYTATDNHINQGARIFEQIQLPTGRHRITVKMYDRPDESIVQLLFDETVELKPLQSLTISFRDVHIPDPKAGERIYNETASGVNAGCRICHSLQKDERIIGPSFYGIADRAGNRVPGLTAEEYLHQSIVEPNAFVVPGYPSGQMIQNFGDILTEEQIEDLIAFLMTMKEK
;
A
#
# COMPACT_ATOMS: atom_id res chain seq x y z
N MET A 1 4.09 -25.70 26.95
CA MET A 1 3.96 -27.17 26.76
C MET A 1 4.77 -27.60 25.54
N ASN A 2 6.06 -27.96 25.71
CA ASN A 2 6.95 -28.29 24.58
C ASN A 2 7.60 -29.69 24.64
N THR A 3 7.23 -30.56 25.58
CA THR A 3 7.73 -31.95 25.59
C THR A 3 6.90 -32.85 24.67
N PRO A 4 7.50 -33.85 24.00
CA PRO A 4 6.78 -34.86 23.21
C PRO A 4 5.70 -35.60 24.01
N HIS A 5 5.96 -35.85 25.30
CA HIS A 5 5.04 -36.51 26.23
C HIS A 5 3.74 -35.73 26.43
N ALA A 6 3.81 -34.41 26.63
CA ALA A 6 2.63 -33.56 26.82
C ALA A 6 1.74 -33.49 25.55
N LYS A 7 2.33 -33.64 24.35
CA LYS A 7 1.57 -33.62 23.08
C LYS A 7 0.82 -34.92 22.80
N LYS A 8 1.42 -36.05 23.12
CA LYS A 8 0.74 -37.35 23.04
C LYS A 8 -0.44 -37.39 24.01
N GLN A 9 -0.22 -36.98 25.26
CA GLN A 9 -1.26 -36.88 26.28
C GLN A 9 -2.42 -35.96 25.88
N LEU A 10 -2.14 -34.80 25.26
CA LEU A 10 -3.18 -33.92 24.73
C LEU A 10 -3.99 -34.57 23.60
N THR A 11 -3.32 -35.21 22.64
CA THR A 11 -4.00 -35.85 21.50
C THR A 11 -4.86 -37.03 21.97
N ASP A 12 -4.34 -37.84 22.89
CA ASP A 12 -5.04 -38.96 23.49
C ASP A 12 -6.27 -38.46 24.27
N SER A 13 -6.11 -37.43 25.11
CA SER A 13 -7.22 -36.82 25.85
C SER A 13 -8.29 -36.20 24.95
N LEU A 14 -7.90 -35.57 23.82
CA LEU A 14 -8.85 -35.03 22.86
C LEU A 14 -9.61 -36.12 22.11
N THR A 15 -8.93 -37.21 21.77
CA THR A 15 -9.52 -38.37 21.09
C THR A 15 -10.50 -39.09 21.99
N GLU A 16 -10.15 -39.27 23.27
CA GLU A 16 -11.05 -39.81 24.28
C GLU A 16 -12.30 -38.92 24.49
N ARG A 17 -12.11 -37.59 24.63
CA ARG A 17 -13.20 -36.66 24.93
C ARG A 17 -14.05 -36.27 23.72
N ASN A 18 -13.54 -36.47 22.51
CA ASN A 18 -14.28 -36.28 21.28
C ASN A 18 -13.81 -37.28 20.20
N PRO A 19 -14.36 -38.50 20.19
CA PRO A 19 -13.99 -39.54 19.24
C PRO A 19 -14.50 -39.26 17.81
N SER A 20 -15.38 -38.26 17.63
CA SER A 20 -15.92 -37.92 16.30
C SER A 20 -14.93 -37.17 15.41
N VAL A 21 -13.76 -36.78 15.94
CA VAL A 21 -12.71 -36.09 15.23
C VAL A 21 -11.43 -36.90 15.33
N ASP A 22 -10.81 -37.23 14.20
CA ASP A 22 -9.45 -37.79 14.17
C ASP A 22 -8.43 -36.71 14.55
N TRP A 23 -8.23 -36.52 15.85
CA TRP A 23 -7.30 -35.53 16.40
C TRP A 23 -5.85 -35.81 16.05
N ASN A 24 -5.49 -37.08 15.86
CA ASN A 24 -4.15 -37.46 15.46
C ASN A 24 -3.86 -36.96 14.04
N ALA A 25 -4.72 -37.27 13.07
CA ALA A 25 -4.59 -36.76 11.71
C ALA A 25 -4.69 -35.23 11.64
N ARG A 26 -5.54 -34.63 12.49
CA ARG A 26 -5.78 -33.19 12.52
C ARG A 26 -4.62 -32.38 13.11
N LEU A 27 -4.00 -32.85 14.19
CA LEU A 27 -3.00 -32.09 14.94
C LEU A 27 -1.55 -32.45 14.57
N ASN A 28 -1.29 -33.69 14.13
CA ASN A 28 0.07 -34.17 13.91
C ASN A 28 0.60 -33.95 12.48
N ASN A 29 -0.14 -33.26 11.61
CA ASN A 29 0.40 -32.79 10.33
C ASN A 29 1.59 -31.82 10.55
N PRO A 30 2.74 -31.98 9.86
CA PRO A 30 3.92 -31.12 10.04
C PRO A 30 3.63 -29.60 9.92
N SER A 31 2.87 -29.19 8.91
CA SER A 31 2.53 -27.78 8.67
C SER A 31 1.64 -27.23 9.79
N ARG A 32 0.69 -28.02 10.29
CA ARG A 32 -0.22 -27.63 11.37
C ARG A 32 0.53 -27.55 12.71
N LYS A 33 1.45 -28.48 12.96
CA LYS A 33 2.29 -28.48 14.17
C LYS A 33 3.15 -27.22 14.25
N LEU A 34 3.75 -26.82 13.12
CA LEU A 34 4.53 -25.59 13.02
C LEU A 34 3.66 -24.34 13.26
N LEU A 35 2.50 -24.25 12.59
CA LEU A 35 1.58 -23.13 12.76
C LEU A 35 1.00 -23.04 14.17
N ASN A 36 0.65 -24.16 14.81
CA ASN A 36 0.19 -24.17 16.20
C ASN A 36 1.28 -23.66 17.15
N PHE A 37 2.54 -24.03 16.92
CA PHE A 37 3.66 -23.49 17.70
C PHE A 37 3.74 -21.96 17.58
N PHE A 38 3.67 -21.45 16.35
CA PHE A 38 3.71 -20.00 16.14
C PHE A 38 2.45 -19.27 16.62
N GLU A 39 1.25 -19.86 16.48
CA GLU A 39 0.02 -19.32 17.03
C GLU A 39 0.14 -19.16 18.55
N GLY A 40 0.71 -20.16 19.23
CA GLY A 40 0.96 -20.10 20.66
C GLY A 40 1.96 -19.00 21.05
N ILE A 41 2.94 -18.66 20.21
CA ILE A 41 3.82 -17.51 20.43
C ILE A 41 3.04 -16.21 20.23
N SER A 42 2.30 -16.08 19.12
CA SER A 42 1.48 -14.92 18.81
C SER A 42 0.49 -14.60 19.94
N LEU A 43 -0.24 -15.61 20.44
CA LEU A 43 -1.17 -15.45 21.56
C LEU A 43 -0.50 -14.95 22.85
N ARG A 44 0.75 -15.38 23.13
CA ARG A 44 1.52 -14.88 24.27
C ARG A 44 1.98 -13.44 24.09
N LEU A 45 2.31 -13.03 22.87
CA LEU A 45 2.64 -11.64 22.54
C LEU A 45 1.42 -10.71 22.67
N GLU A 46 0.22 -11.24 22.44
CA GLU A 46 -1.05 -10.49 22.61
C GLU A 46 -1.50 -10.41 24.07
N ALA A 47 -1.07 -11.34 24.93
CA ALA A 47 -1.52 -11.45 26.32
C ALA A 47 -1.33 -10.18 27.17
N PRO A 48 -0.20 -9.43 27.08
CA PRO A 48 -0.05 -8.18 27.81
C PRO A 48 -1.10 -7.14 27.44
N LEU A 49 -1.47 -7.06 26.15
CA LEU A 49 -2.49 -6.14 25.67
C LEU A 49 -3.89 -6.57 26.13
N ASN A 50 -4.18 -7.88 26.11
CA ASN A 50 -5.42 -8.44 26.66
C ASN A 50 -5.55 -8.11 28.15
N TRP A 51 -4.46 -8.24 28.91
CA TRP A 51 -4.44 -7.91 30.33
C TRP A 51 -4.63 -6.42 30.60
N LEU A 52 -3.94 -5.55 29.85
CA LEU A 52 -3.99 -4.10 30.04
C LEU A 52 -5.35 -3.50 29.69
N ILE A 53 -5.96 -3.95 28.59
CA ILE A 53 -7.28 -3.45 28.14
C ILE A 53 -8.40 -4.14 28.93
N ASN A 54 -8.20 -5.40 29.35
CA ASN A 54 -9.09 -6.23 30.18
C ASN A 54 -10.48 -6.56 29.55
N ASP A 55 -10.92 -5.81 28.54
CA ASP A 55 -12.12 -6.08 27.75
C ASP A 55 -11.73 -6.40 26.29
N PRO A 56 -11.98 -7.64 25.82
CA PRO A 56 -11.72 -8.06 24.44
C PRO A 56 -12.26 -7.11 23.37
N ARG A 57 -13.38 -6.42 23.61
CA ARG A 57 -14.05 -5.56 22.62
C ARG A 57 -13.25 -4.30 22.27
N PHE A 58 -12.41 -3.85 23.21
CA PHE A 58 -11.54 -2.69 23.06
C PHE A 58 -10.11 -3.07 22.66
N ASN A 59 -9.81 -4.35 22.41
CA ASN A 59 -8.50 -4.74 21.92
C ASN A 59 -8.34 -4.39 20.42
N PRO A 60 -7.43 -3.47 20.04
CA PRO A 60 -7.25 -3.06 18.64
C PRO A 60 -6.82 -4.22 17.73
N LEU A 61 -6.15 -5.24 18.28
CA LEU A 61 -5.63 -6.34 17.49
C LEU A 61 -6.74 -7.23 16.92
N TYR A 62 -7.96 -7.19 17.49
CA TYR A 62 -9.11 -7.95 16.96
C TYR A 62 -9.80 -7.22 15.80
N HIS A 63 -9.46 -5.95 15.56
CA HIS A 63 -10.06 -5.10 14.52
C HIS A 63 -9.04 -4.69 13.45
N THR A 64 -7.89 -5.35 13.34
CA THR A 64 -6.79 -4.88 12.46
C THR A 64 -7.21 -4.73 11.00
N GLY A 65 -7.97 -5.69 10.45
CA GLY A 65 -8.43 -5.63 9.07
C GLY A 65 -9.44 -4.50 8.82
N THR A 66 -10.43 -4.35 9.70
CA THR A 66 -11.47 -3.32 9.57
C THR A 66 -10.92 -1.91 9.83
N ILE A 67 -10.02 -1.75 10.81
CA ILE A 67 -9.29 -0.50 11.05
C ILE A 67 -8.45 -0.13 9.82
N THR A 68 -7.76 -1.09 9.20
CA THR A 68 -6.98 -0.85 7.96
C THR A 68 -7.89 -0.30 6.85
N ILE A 69 -9.03 -0.95 6.57
CA ILE A 69 -9.99 -0.48 5.56
C ILE A 69 -10.49 0.92 5.88
N PHE A 70 -10.83 1.18 7.16
CA PHE A 70 -11.27 2.50 7.59
C PHE A 70 -10.19 3.57 7.37
N LEU A 71 -8.93 3.28 7.68
CA LEU A 71 -7.82 4.20 7.44
C LEU A 71 -7.59 4.42 5.94
N LEU A 72 -7.73 3.40 5.10
CA LEU A 72 -7.70 3.56 3.64
C LEU A 72 -8.81 4.50 3.14
N VAL A 73 -10.01 4.46 3.73
CA VAL A 73 -11.08 5.42 3.43
C VAL A 73 -10.70 6.83 3.88
N VAL A 74 -10.10 6.99 5.06
CA VAL A 74 -9.61 8.31 5.53
C VAL A 74 -8.54 8.87 4.59
N ILE A 75 -7.58 8.04 4.17
CA ILE A 75 -6.52 8.41 3.21
C ILE A 75 -7.14 8.79 1.86
N LEU A 76 -8.11 8.03 1.36
CA LEU A 76 -8.80 8.34 0.11
C LEU A 76 -9.49 9.70 0.16
N LEU A 77 -10.28 9.96 1.21
CA LEU A 77 -11.03 11.22 1.34
C LEU A 77 -10.10 12.43 1.52
N THR A 78 -9.07 12.30 2.34
CA THR A 78 -8.06 13.34 2.53
C THR A 78 -7.21 13.55 1.26
N GLY A 79 -6.90 12.48 0.53
CA GLY A 79 -6.17 12.53 -0.73
C GLY A 79 -6.95 13.25 -1.82
N ILE A 80 -8.24 12.92 -1.99
CA ILE A 80 -9.15 13.64 -2.90
C ILE A 80 -9.13 15.14 -2.60
N TYR A 81 -9.25 15.53 -1.33
CA TYR A 81 -9.18 16.93 -0.93
C TYR A 81 -7.84 17.57 -1.32
N LEU A 82 -6.71 16.92 -1.03
CA LEU A 82 -5.38 17.46 -1.36
C LEU A 82 -5.18 17.63 -2.87
N THR A 83 -5.63 16.66 -3.67
CA THR A 83 -5.52 16.71 -5.14
C THR A 83 -6.33 17.86 -5.74
N MET A 84 -7.44 18.30 -5.13
CA MET A 84 -8.22 19.44 -5.61
C MET A 84 -7.43 20.76 -5.64
N PHE A 85 -6.35 20.87 -4.87
CA PHE A 85 -5.53 22.08 -4.77
C PHE A 85 -4.09 21.88 -5.30
N TYR A 86 -3.84 20.80 -6.05
CA TYR A 86 -2.51 20.39 -6.46
C TYR A 86 -2.27 20.59 -7.98
N PRO A 87 -1.62 21.68 -8.40
CA PRO A 87 -1.12 21.86 -9.77
C PRO A 87 0.12 20.98 -10.04
N PHE A 88 0.34 20.64 -11.32
CA PHE A 88 1.44 19.77 -11.75
C PHE A 88 2.63 20.58 -12.26
N GLY A 89 3.85 20.22 -11.84
CA GLY A 89 5.12 20.87 -12.21
C GLY A 89 6.03 21.02 -11.00
N PHE A 90 7.35 21.02 -11.17
CA PHE A 90 8.31 20.94 -10.06
C PHE A 90 8.14 22.05 -9.02
N THR A 91 8.24 23.31 -9.44
CA THR A 91 8.07 24.48 -8.55
C THR A 91 6.63 24.61 -8.06
N PHE A 92 5.65 24.35 -8.93
CA PHE A 92 4.23 24.42 -8.60
C PHE A 92 3.83 23.42 -7.52
N SER A 93 4.34 22.20 -7.60
CA SER A 93 4.06 21.12 -6.65
C SER A 93 4.56 21.46 -5.26
N TYR A 94 5.82 21.91 -5.15
CA TYR A 94 6.39 22.34 -3.88
C TYR A 94 5.61 23.52 -3.28
N ASN A 95 5.34 24.55 -4.10
CA ASN A 95 4.62 25.74 -3.66
C ASN A 95 3.16 25.44 -3.25
N ALA A 96 2.49 24.53 -3.95
CA ALA A 96 1.13 24.12 -3.62
C ALA A 96 1.08 23.42 -2.27
N VAL A 97 2.00 22.48 -2.01
CA VAL A 97 2.06 21.79 -0.72
C VAL A 97 2.46 22.76 0.40
N SER A 98 3.37 23.70 0.13
CA SER A 98 3.72 24.79 1.05
C SER A 98 2.50 25.66 1.40
N SER A 99 1.68 26.02 0.41
CA SER A 99 0.43 26.76 0.60
C SER A 99 -0.60 25.98 1.44
N ILE A 100 -0.76 24.68 1.16
CA ILE A 100 -1.60 23.78 1.96
C ILE A 100 -1.13 23.73 3.42
N GLU A 101 0.18 23.64 3.66
CA GLU A 101 0.77 23.64 5.01
C GLU A 101 0.60 25.00 5.71
N GLY A 102 0.65 26.10 4.96
CA GLY A 102 0.40 27.45 5.47
C GLY A 102 -1.03 27.63 5.99
N ASN A 103 -2.01 26.97 5.37
CA ASN A 103 -3.41 26.99 5.79
C ASN A 103 -3.69 26.05 6.98
N PHE A 104 -4.44 26.51 7.99
CA PHE A 104 -4.76 25.68 9.17
C PHE A 104 -5.50 24.38 8.83
N VAL A 105 -6.53 24.45 8.00
CA VAL A 105 -7.31 23.27 7.59
C VAL A 105 -6.48 22.36 6.67
N GLY A 106 -5.77 22.96 5.71
CA GLY A 106 -4.87 22.25 4.81
C GLY A 106 -3.79 21.46 5.56
N ARG A 107 -3.13 22.09 6.54
CA ARG A 107 -2.14 21.47 7.42
C ARG A 107 -2.69 20.27 8.17
N ILE A 108 -3.86 20.40 8.78
CA ILE A 108 -4.49 19.29 9.51
C ILE A 108 -4.82 18.16 8.54
N ILE A 109 -5.44 18.43 7.39
CA ILE A 109 -5.80 17.39 6.41
C ILE A 109 -4.56 16.69 5.86
N ARG A 110 -3.49 17.43 5.56
CA ARG A 110 -2.20 16.88 5.12
C ARG A 110 -1.58 15.99 6.19
N ALA A 111 -1.59 16.42 7.46
CA ALA A 111 -1.13 15.61 8.58
C ALA A 111 -2.01 14.37 8.81
N MET A 112 -3.33 14.48 8.66
CA MET A 112 -4.24 13.34 8.71
C MET A 112 -3.94 12.33 7.60
N HIS A 113 -3.76 12.79 6.36
CA HIS A 113 -3.42 11.93 5.23
C HIS A 113 -2.12 11.16 5.50
N ARG A 114 -1.10 11.89 5.98
CA ARG A 114 0.21 11.34 6.36
C ARG A 114 0.10 10.28 7.47
N TYR A 115 -0.49 10.62 8.61
CA TYR A 115 -0.54 9.73 9.77
C TYR A 115 -1.51 8.57 9.60
N ALA A 116 -2.60 8.76 8.85
CA ALA A 116 -3.50 7.67 8.49
C ALA A 116 -2.79 6.67 7.57
N SER A 117 -1.93 7.13 6.64
CA SER A 117 -1.13 6.27 5.76
C SER A 117 -0.23 5.32 6.54
N ASP A 118 0.60 5.87 7.43
CA ASP A 118 1.50 5.09 8.30
C ASP A 118 0.72 4.11 9.18
N ALA A 119 -0.37 4.57 9.81
CA ALA A 119 -1.22 3.73 10.63
C ALA A 119 -1.84 2.59 9.80
N ALA A 120 -2.26 2.85 8.56
CA ALA A 120 -2.80 1.83 7.67
C ALA A 120 -1.77 0.75 7.37
N VAL A 121 -0.51 1.12 7.14
CA VAL A 121 0.58 0.14 6.96
C VAL A 121 0.81 -0.68 8.23
N ILE A 122 0.88 -0.05 9.40
CA ILE A 122 1.04 -0.75 10.68
C ILE A 122 -0.10 -1.77 10.89
N PHE A 123 -1.35 -1.34 10.74
CA PHE A 123 -2.51 -2.22 10.92
C PHE A 123 -2.62 -3.30 9.84
N ALA A 124 -2.22 -3.01 8.59
CA ALA A 124 -2.16 -4.00 7.51
C ALA A 124 -1.11 -5.07 7.78
N LEU A 125 0.08 -4.69 8.26
CA LEU A 125 1.13 -5.62 8.65
C LEU A 125 0.70 -6.47 9.86
N LEU A 126 0.07 -5.86 10.88
CA LEU A 126 -0.51 -6.60 12.00
C LEU A 126 -1.64 -7.54 11.56
N HIS A 127 -2.44 -7.15 10.57
CA HIS A 127 -3.45 -8.01 9.96
C HIS A 127 -2.81 -9.22 9.25
N GLY A 128 -1.79 -8.99 8.41
CA GLY A 128 -1.00 -10.04 7.77
C GLY A 128 -0.33 -10.98 8.77
N TRP A 129 0.29 -10.42 9.81
CA TRP A 129 0.91 -11.14 10.91
C TRP A 129 -0.07 -12.10 11.60
N ARG A 130 -1.21 -11.55 12.08
CA ARG A 130 -2.24 -12.35 12.75
C ARG A 130 -2.83 -13.41 11.83
N THR A 131 -3.14 -13.07 10.59
CA THR A 131 -3.77 -14.01 9.66
C THR A 131 -2.83 -15.15 9.24
N PHE A 132 -1.53 -14.88 9.14
CA PHE A 132 -0.53 -15.92 8.92
C PHE A 132 -0.43 -16.86 10.13
N PHE A 133 -0.14 -16.31 11.31
CA PHE A 133 0.16 -17.11 12.50
C PHE A 133 -1.05 -17.82 13.09
N GLN A 134 -2.27 -17.36 12.81
CA GLN A 134 -3.51 -18.01 13.25
C GLN A 134 -4.12 -18.93 12.18
N ASP A 135 -3.33 -19.32 11.17
CA ASP A 135 -3.74 -20.25 10.10
C ASP A 135 -4.99 -19.78 9.32
N ARG A 136 -5.05 -18.47 9.03
CA ARG A 136 -6.16 -17.79 8.33
C ARG A 136 -5.84 -17.40 6.88
N PHE A 137 -4.76 -17.93 6.29
CA PHE A 137 -4.26 -17.54 4.96
C PHE A 137 -4.46 -18.58 3.84
N ARG A 138 -4.73 -19.84 4.17
CA ARG A 138 -4.81 -20.97 3.23
C ARG A 138 -6.21 -21.59 3.16
N GLY A 139 -6.40 -22.58 2.30
CA GLY A 139 -7.73 -23.18 2.05
C GLY A 139 -8.66 -22.19 1.33
N PRO A 140 -9.94 -22.05 1.71
CA PRO A 140 -10.86 -21.12 1.05
C PRO A 140 -10.43 -19.65 1.08
N ARG A 141 -9.48 -19.30 1.95
CA ARG A 141 -8.97 -17.93 2.16
C ARG A 141 -7.73 -17.59 1.33
N TRP A 142 -7.25 -18.48 0.45
CA TRP A 142 -6.05 -18.23 -0.36
C TRP A 142 -6.15 -16.95 -1.20
N LEU A 143 -7.34 -16.67 -1.76
CA LEU A 143 -7.56 -15.47 -2.57
C LEU A 143 -7.40 -14.19 -1.75
N ALA A 144 -7.94 -14.19 -0.52
CA ALA A 144 -7.77 -13.07 0.40
C ALA A 144 -6.29 -12.87 0.76
N TRP A 145 -5.55 -13.96 1.02
CA TRP A 145 -4.11 -13.86 1.27
C TRP A 145 -3.34 -13.24 0.11
N LEU A 146 -3.53 -13.75 -1.12
CA LEU A 146 -2.79 -13.27 -2.29
C LEU A 146 -3.08 -11.80 -2.60
N THR A 147 -4.37 -11.43 -2.58
CA THR A 147 -4.80 -10.05 -2.78
C THR A 147 -4.33 -9.12 -1.65
N GLY A 148 -4.21 -9.62 -0.42
CA GLY A 148 -3.65 -8.88 0.71
C GLY A 148 -2.15 -8.61 0.55
N VAL A 149 -1.37 -9.62 0.14
CA VAL A 149 0.06 -9.45 -0.17
C VAL A 149 0.26 -8.50 -1.35
N GLY A 150 -0.50 -8.68 -2.43
CA GLY A 150 -0.48 -7.77 -3.58
C GLY A 150 -0.83 -6.34 -3.19
N MET A 151 -1.86 -6.14 -2.37
CA MET A 151 -2.27 -4.83 -1.88
C MET A 151 -1.19 -4.19 -1.01
N ALA A 152 -0.47 -4.95 -0.18
CA ALA A 152 0.65 -4.41 0.60
C ALA A 152 1.79 -3.87 -0.30
N VAL A 153 2.12 -4.58 -1.39
CA VAL A 153 3.11 -4.12 -2.38
C VAL A 153 2.63 -2.86 -3.11
N VAL A 154 1.36 -2.81 -3.50
CA VAL A 154 0.77 -1.62 -4.15
C VAL A 154 0.75 -0.43 -3.20
N VAL A 155 0.35 -0.61 -1.93
CA VAL A 155 0.36 0.45 -0.90
C VAL A 155 1.77 0.97 -0.66
N TRP A 156 2.78 0.10 -0.68
CA TRP A 156 4.18 0.51 -0.60
C TRP A 156 4.56 1.46 -1.75
N ALA A 157 4.19 1.11 -3.00
CA ALA A 157 4.41 1.98 -4.17
C ALA A 157 3.61 3.30 -4.12
N ILE A 158 2.39 3.28 -3.59
CA ILE A 158 1.58 4.50 -3.36
C ILE A 158 2.31 5.45 -2.40
N GLY A 159 2.90 4.95 -1.32
CA GLY A 159 3.66 5.82 -0.41
C GLY A 159 4.89 6.44 -1.06
N ILE A 160 5.65 5.68 -1.86
CA ILE A 160 6.79 6.21 -2.63
C ILE A 160 6.35 7.36 -3.55
N THR A 161 5.31 7.13 -4.35
CA THR A 161 4.77 8.16 -5.25
C THR A 161 4.21 9.37 -4.50
N GLY A 162 3.58 9.15 -3.34
CA GLY A 162 3.09 10.24 -2.48
C GLY A 162 4.19 11.17 -1.96
N TYR A 163 5.38 10.63 -1.69
CA TYR A 163 6.56 11.44 -1.32
C TYR A 163 7.12 12.24 -2.50
N TRP A 164 7.10 11.66 -3.71
CA TRP A 164 7.50 12.40 -4.91
C TRP A 164 6.64 13.64 -5.15
N LEU A 165 5.35 13.59 -4.83
CA LEU A 165 4.43 14.71 -5.01
C LEU A 165 4.80 15.96 -4.19
N ILE A 166 5.65 15.87 -3.18
CA ILE A 166 6.04 17.03 -2.37
C ILE A 166 7.13 17.85 -3.06
N TRP A 167 7.99 17.20 -3.86
CA TRP A 167 9.14 17.81 -4.53
C TRP A 167 10.16 18.50 -3.60
N ASP A 168 10.41 17.89 -2.43
CA ASP A 168 11.39 18.33 -1.42
C ASP A 168 12.66 17.46 -1.44
N GLU A 169 13.54 17.62 -0.43
CA GLU A 169 14.75 16.79 -0.27
C GLU A 169 14.48 15.27 -0.30
N ARG A 170 13.30 14.77 0.13
CA ARG A 170 12.98 13.33 0.03
C ARG A 170 12.78 12.92 -1.42
N ALA A 171 12.10 13.75 -2.20
CA ALA A 171 11.98 13.55 -3.65
C ALA A 171 13.37 13.57 -4.33
N GLN A 172 14.31 14.37 -3.83
CA GLN A 172 15.69 14.39 -4.34
C GLN A 172 16.39 13.05 -4.12
N VAL A 173 16.28 12.46 -2.94
CA VAL A 173 16.84 11.12 -2.65
C VAL A 173 16.13 10.04 -3.47
N LEU A 174 14.81 10.15 -3.65
CA LEU A 174 14.03 9.25 -4.52
C LEU A 174 14.50 9.31 -5.98
N ASN A 175 14.80 10.50 -6.51
CA ASN A 175 15.34 10.67 -7.86
C ASN A 175 16.65 9.92 -8.04
N GLN A 176 17.53 9.88 -7.03
CA GLN A 176 18.76 9.08 -7.09
C GLN A 176 18.47 7.58 -7.25
N SER A 177 17.42 7.08 -6.59
CA SER A 177 17.00 5.68 -6.77
C SER A 177 16.44 5.42 -8.17
N LEU A 178 15.71 6.39 -8.74
CA LEU A 178 15.18 6.32 -10.09
C LEU A 178 16.29 6.36 -11.15
N PHE A 179 17.24 7.28 -11.03
CA PHE A 179 18.40 7.39 -11.91
C PHE A 179 19.18 6.09 -11.96
N LYS A 180 19.43 5.49 -10.79
CA LYS A 180 20.08 4.19 -10.66
C LYS A 180 19.40 3.05 -11.42
N VAL A 181 18.08 3.09 -11.57
CA VAL A 181 17.30 2.08 -12.31
C VAL A 181 17.25 2.42 -13.79
N LEU A 182 16.91 3.66 -14.14
CA LEU A 182 16.63 4.08 -15.50
C LEU A 182 17.89 4.33 -16.34
N ALA A 183 19.01 4.75 -15.75
CA ALA A 183 20.25 5.02 -16.48
C ALA A 183 20.81 3.76 -17.17
N ASN A 184 20.47 2.55 -16.71
CA ASN A 184 20.91 1.30 -17.33
C ASN A 184 20.18 0.95 -18.64
N PHE A 185 19.16 1.72 -19.04
CA PHE A 185 18.33 1.45 -20.21
C PHE A 185 18.24 2.69 -21.10
N LYS A 186 18.36 2.53 -22.43
CA LYS A 186 18.30 3.63 -23.39
C LYS A 186 17.03 4.49 -23.25
N SER A 187 15.86 3.86 -23.16
CA SER A 187 14.58 4.56 -22.96
C SER A 187 14.49 5.27 -21.60
N GLY A 188 15.18 4.75 -20.59
CA GLY A 188 15.26 5.36 -19.27
C GLY A 188 16.16 6.60 -19.27
N GLN A 189 17.28 6.56 -19.97
CA GLN A 189 18.15 7.73 -20.18
C GLN A 189 17.41 8.85 -20.92
N THR A 190 16.69 8.54 -22.00
CA THR A 190 15.81 9.50 -22.70
C THR A 190 14.82 10.15 -21.74
N PHE A 191 14.11 9.35 -20.94
CA PHE A 191 13.14 9.87 -19.98
C PHE A 191 13.77 10.79 -18.92
N ILE A 192 14.96 10.45 -18.41
CA ILE A 192 15.67 11.28 -17.44
C ILE A 192 16.04 12.64 -18.05
N VAL A 193 16.66 12.63 -19.23
CA VAL A 193 17.15 13.85 -19.90
C VAL A 193 15.99 14.74 -20.35
N ASP A 194 14.88 14.17 -20.83
CA ASP A 194 13.80 14.97 -21.38
C ASP A 194 12.85 15.50 -20.28
N HIS A 195 12.67 14.78 -19.17
CA HIS A 195 11.62 15.07 -18.18
C HIS A 195 12.10 15.31 -16.74
N LEU A 196 13.36 15.00 -16.38
CA LEU A 196 13.87 15.11 -15.01
C LEU A 196 15.07 16.05 -14.85
N VAL A 197 15.94 16.15 -15.85
CA VAL A 197 17.22 16.90 -15.76
C VAL A 197 17.41 17.80 -16.98
N GLY A 198 17.96 19.01 -16.83
CA GLY A 198 18.33 19.91 -17.93
C GLY A 198 17.59 21.25 -17.95
N GLU A 199 18.04 22.16 -18.83
CA GLU A 199 17.35 23.42 -19.18
C GLU A 199 16.13 23.18 -20.10
N ALA A 200 16.08 22.03 -20.78
CA ALA A 200 14.92 21.54 -21.54
C ALA A 200 13.76 21.04 -20.66
N ALA A 201 13.90 21.07 -19.32
CA ALA A 201 12.89 20.62 -18.37
C ALA A 201 11.68 21.57 -18.21
N GLY A 202 11.32 22.33 -19.25
CA GLY A 202 9.96 22.90 -19.41
C GLY A 202 8.87 21.81 -19.45
N THR A 203 9.25 20.53 -19.53
CA THR A 203 8.33 19.39 -19.44
C THR A 203 8.26 18.73 -18.05
N GLY A 204 8.83 19.35 -17.00
CA GLY A 204 8.77 18.78 -15.63
C GLY A 204 7.34 18.50 -15.12
N TRP A 205 6.35 19.19 -15.70
CA TRP A 205 4.93 18.89 -15.47
C TRP A 205 4.52 17.49 -15.95
N VAL A 206 5.14 16.93 -17.00
CA VAL A 206 4.88 15.56 -17.50
C VAL A 206 5.26 14.55 -16.42
N PHE A 207 6.46 14.68 -15.85
CA PHE A 207 6.90 13.81 -14.76
C PHE A 207 5.92 13.90 -13.58
N MET A 208 5.58 15.12 -13.14
CA MET A 208 4.66 15.30 -12.01
C MET A 208 3.25 14.77 -12.32
N LEU A 209 2.76 14.95 -13.55
CA LEU A 209 1.48 14.38 -13.99
C LEU A 209 1.53 12.84 -13.92
N LEU A 210 2.60 12.23 -14.42
CA LEU A 210 2.78 10.78 -14.37
C LEU A 210 2.78 10.28 -12.92
N VAL A 211 3.48 10.95 -12.01
CA VAL A 211 3.48 10.58 -10.59
C VAL A 211 2.07 10.70 -9.99
N VAL A 212 1.33 11.77 -10.28
CA VAL A 212 -0.06 11.90 -9.78
C VAL A 212 -0.97 10.82 -10.35
N VAL A 213 -0.94 10.60 -11.66
CA VAL A 213 -1.74 9.57 -12.33
C VAL A 213 -1.40 8.19 -11.78
N LEU A 214 -0.11 7.91 -11.56
CA LEU A 214 0.34 6.67 -10.95
C LEU A 214 -0.17 6.54 -9.52
N HIS A 215 -0.07 7.58 -8.70
CA HIS A 215 -0.55 7.58 -7.32
C HIS A 215 -2.07 7.30 -7.23
N LEU A 216 -2.86 7.98 -8.06
CA LEU A 216 -4.31 7.80 -8.13
C LEU A 216 -4.70 6.45 -8.73
N GLY A 217 -4.02 6.01 -9.78
CA GLY A 217 -4.25 4.73 -10.45
C GLY A 217 -3.94 3.54 -9.55
N LEU A 218 -2.80 3.58 -8.84
CA LEU A 218 -2.45 2.58 -7.83
C LEU A 218 -3.46 2.57 -6.68
N SER A 219 -3.97 3.74 -6.26
CA SER A 219 -5.02 3.84 -5.24
C SER A 219 -6.33 3.19 -5.70
N ALA A 220 -6.73 3.35 -6.96
CA ALA A 220 -7.87 2.65 -7.54
C ALA A 220 -7.62 1.12 -7.60
N LEU A 221 -6.39 0.70 -7.91
CA LEU A 221 -6.00 -0.71 -7.90
C LEU A 221 -6.11 -1.33 -6.51
N VAL A 222 -5.78 -0.60 -5.44
CA VAL A 222 -6.04 -1.04 -4.05
C VAL A 222 -7.53 -1.29 -3.84
N GLY A 223 -8.41 -0.41 -4.33
CA GLY A 223 -9.86 -0.62 -4.28
C GLY A 223 -10.31 -1.90 -4.99
N TYR A 224 -9.76 -2.18 -6.17
CA TYR A 224 -10.02 -3.43 -6.90
C TYR A 224 -9.51 -4.67 -6.15
N PHE A 225 -8.30 -4.63 -5.59
CA PHE A 225 -7.76 -5.72 -4.78
C PHE A 225 -8.57 -5.93 -3.50
N LEU A 226 -9.05 -4.87 -2.85
CA LEU A 226 -9.93 -4.96 -1.69
C LEU A 226 -11.26 -5.64 -2.06
N TRP A 227 -11.83 -5.35 -3.22
CA TRP A 227 -13.01 -6.08 -3.72
C TRP A 227 -12.71 -7.57 -3.90
N LEU A 228 -11.59 -7.94 -4.55
CA LEU A 228 -11.19 -9.34 -4.69
C LEU A 228 -10.91 -10.02 -3.33
N HIS A 229 -10.31 -9.29 -2.40
CA HIS A 229 -9.98 -9.75 -1.05
C HIS A 229 -11.23 -10.18 -0.27
N LEU A 230 -12.34 -9.45 -0.46
CA LEU A 230 -13.60 -9.70 0.23
C LEU A 230 -14.56 -10.59 -0.57
N LYS A 231 -14.33 -10.80 -1.88
CA LYS A 231 -15.23 -11.51 -2.80
C LYS A 231 -15.66 -12.91 -2.33
N ARG A 232 -14.75 -13.66 -1.69
CA ARG A 232 -15.03 -15.03 -1.18
C ARG A 232 -15.39 -15.08 0.30
N MET A 233 -15.57 -13.93 0.94
CA MET A 233 -15.91 -13.80 2.35
C MET A 233 -17.37 -13.40 2.48
N SER A 234 -18.25 -14.33 2.84
CA SER A 234 -19.68 -14.02 3.06
C SER A 234 -19.84 -13.08 4.25
N ARG A 235 -20.72 -12.07 4.20
CA ARG A 235 -20.93 -11.15 5.33
C ARG A 235 -19.62 -10.56 5.90
N ALA A 236 -18.67 -10.22 5.03
CA ALA A 236 -17.45 -9.56 5.47
C ALA A 236 -17.78 -8.21 6.15
N LYS A 237 -17.18 -7.94 7.30
CA LYS A 237 -17.27 -6.63 7.94
C LYS A 237 -16.28 -5.70 7.27
N TRP A 238 -16.77 -4.58 6.75
CA TRP A 238 -15.95 -3.59 6.05
C TRP A 238 -15.38 -2.56 7.02
N LEU A 239 -16.20 -2.09 7.95
CA LEU A 239 -15.85 -1.02 8.88
C LEU A 239 -15.80 -1.56 10.32
N PRO A 240 -14.93 -0.99 11.18
CA PRO A 240 -14.90 -1.34 12.58
C PRO A 240 -16.14 -0.74 13.26
N PRO A 241 -16.45 -1.15 14.50
CA PRO A 241 -17.49 -0.52 15.29
C PRO A 241 -17.34 1.01 15.35
N LYS A 242 -18.46 1.73 15.43
CA LYS A 242 -18.47 3.21 15.38
C LYS A 242 -17.54 3.88 16.41
N TYR A 243 -17.39 3.30 17.59
CA TYR A 243 -16.48 3.82 18.61
C TYR A 243 -15.01 3.73 18.18
N TRP A 244 -14.61 2.69 17.45
CA TRP A 244 -13.27 2.59 16.89
C TRP A 244 -13.02 3.62 15.79
N MET A 245 -14.02 3.88 14.93
CA MET A 245 -13.90 4.95 13.94
C MET A 245 -13.67 6.31 14.61
N ALA A 246 -14.43 6.60 15.68
CA ALA A 246 -14.27 7.83 16.45
C ALA A 246 -12.92 7.92 17.18
N ILE A 247 -12.47 6.84 17.81
CA ILE A 247 -11.16 6.78 18.48
C ILE A 247 -10.02 6.99 17.46
N SER A 248 -10.06 6.32 16.32
CA SER A 248 -9.04 6.47 15.27
C SER A 248 -8.99 7.90 14.74
N ILE A 249 -10.14 8.52 14.43
CA ILE A 249 -10.19 9.93 14.01
C ILE A 249 -9.63 10.84 15.11
N PHE A 250 -10.05 10.63 16.36
CA PHE A 250 -9.61 11.44 17.49
C PHE A 250 -8.09 11.36 17.68
N VAL A 251 -7.51 10.15 17.67
CA VAL A 251 -6.06 9.95 17.79
C VAL A 251 -5.31 10.63 16.64
N ILE A 252 -5.79 10.49 15.40
CA ILE A 252 -5.16 11.12 14.23
C ILE A 252 -5.26 12.65 14.31
N LEU A 253 -6.40 13.20 14.71
CA LEU A 253 -6.58 14.66 14.87
C LEU A 253 -5.67 15.22 15.97
N VAL A 254 -5.58 14.52 17.11
CA VAL A 254 -4.67 14.91 18.19
C VAL A 254 -3.22 14.84 17.72
N ALA A 255 -2.84 13.78 16.99
CA ALA A 255 -1.51 13.66 16.40
C ALA A 255 -1.22 14.80 15.41
N ALA A 256 -2.16 15.08 14.50
CA ALA A 256 -2.06 16.16 13.52
C ALA A 256 -1.95 17.56 14.16
N ALA A 257 -2.63 17.78 15.28
CA ALA A 257 -2.59 19.04 16.01
C ALA A 257 -1.30 19.21 16.83
N LEU A 258 -0.83 18.16 17.50
CA LEU A 258 0.36 18.19 18.35
C LEU A 258 1.67 18.09 17.56
N PHE A 259 1.65 17.39 16.43
CA PHE A 259 2.81 17.12 15.60
C PHE A 259 2.44 17.46 14.14
N PRO A 260 2.59 18.72 13.71
CA PRO A 260 2.44 19.05 12.30
C PRO A 260 3.57 18.40 11.47
N VAL A 261 3.28 18.04 10.22
CA VAL A 261 4.26 17.37 9.34
C VAL A 261 5.37 18.32 8.90
N GLY A 262 5.05 19.60 8.69
CA GLY A 262 6.02 20.61 8.24
C GLY A 262 6.42 20.48 6.78
N MET A 263 7.45 21.21 6.38
CA MET A 263 8.05 21.20 5.04
C MET A 263 9.57 21.02 5.16
N LEU A 264 10.14 20.18 4.30
CA LEU A 264 11.58 20.15 4.09
C LEU A 264 11.98 21.20 3.05
N PRO A 265 13.28 21.55 2.97
CA PRO A 265 13.79 22.40 1.91
C PRO A 265 13.42 21.86 0.52
N PRO A 266 13.22 22.75 -0.47
CA PRO A 266 12.97 22.32 -1.83
C PRO A 266 14.17 21.55 -2.36
N LEU A 267 13.90 20.63 -3.29
CA LEU A 267 14.95 19.88 -3.99
C LEU A 267 15.98 20.86 -4.60
N SER A 268 17.27 20.64 -4.30
CA SER A 268 18.36 21.42 -4.87
C SER A 268 18.93 20.77 -6.11
N LYS A 269 19.20 21.55 -7.16
CA LYS A 269 19.86 21.06 -8.39
C LYS A 269 21.38 20.94 -8.24
N THR A 270 21.97 21.65 -7.27
CA THR A 270 23.43 21.82 -7.16
C THR A 270 24.04 21.19 -5.91
N GLN A 271 23.22 20.77 -4.95
CA GLN A 271 23.68 20.20 -3.69
C GLN A 271 22.80 19.02 -3.27
N LEU A 272 23.44 17.93 -2.87
CA LEU A 272 22.78 16.79 -2.25
C LEU A 272 22.63 17.04 -0.73
N PRO A 273 21.51 16.61 -0.12
CA PRO A 273 21.31 16.79 1.31
C PRO A 273 22.28 15.92 2.12
N THR A 274 22.88 16.49 3.17
CA THR A 274 23.78 15.74 4.09
C THR A 274 23.05 14.61 4.82
N SER A 275 21.82 14.89 5.25
CA SER A 275 20.91 13.91 5.83
C SER A 275 19.48 14.34 5.58
N THR A 276 18.61 13.39 5.25
CA THR A 276 17.19 13.66 5.03
C THR A 276 16.36 12.78 5.98
N PRO A 277 15.34 13.32 6.65
CA PRO A 277 14.46 12.51 7.47
C PRO A 277 13.64 11.60 6.56
N ILE A 278 13.78 10.29 6.71
CA ILE A 278 13.00 9.31 5.96
C ILE A 278 11.92 8.68 6.80
N ASP A 279 10.90 8.24 6.08
CA ASP A 279 9.86 7.40 6.60
C ASP A 279 10.16 5.94 6.31
N PHE A 280 10.49 5.21 7.36
CA PHE A 280 10.81 3.78 7.25
C PHE A 280 9.62 2.89 6.87
N PHE A 281 8.36 3.36 6.87
CA PHE A 281 7.24 2.54 6.39
C PHE A 281 7.24 2.39 4.86
N TYR A 282 7.70 3.42 4.13
CA TYR A 282 7.71 3.42 2.67
C TYR A 282 9.11 3.48 2.06
N LEU A 283 10.04 4.18 2.73
CA LEU A 283 11.38 4.49 2.22
C LEU A 283 12.47 3.65 2.88
N PHE A 284 12.14 2.55 3.59
CA PHE A 284 13.12 1.66 4.24
C PHE A 284 14.18 1.10 3.28
N TYR A 285 13.84 1.00 1.99
CA TYR A 285 14.72 0.41 1.00
C TYR A 285 15.87 1.34 0.59
N LEU A 286 15.68 2.66 0.69
CA LEU A 286 16.63 3.65 0.16
C LEU A 286 18.06 3.49 0.71
N PRO A 287 18.29 3.31 2.03
CA PRO A 287 19.65 3.19 2.55
C PRO A 287 20.40 1.98 1.96
N THR A 288 19.71 0.83 1.83
CA THR A 288 20.30 -0.39 1.25
C THR A 288 20.38 -0.32 -0.28
N PHE A 289 19.41 0.29 -0.93
CA PHE A 289 19.31 0.37 -2.39
C PHE A 289 20.34 1.34 -2.98
N LEU A 290 20.56 2.48 -2.32
CA LEU A 290 21.53 3.47 -2.78
C LEU A 290 22.98 3.08 -2.47
N ARG A 291 23.24 2.29 -1.42
CA ARG A 291 24.61 1.87 -1.05
C ARG A 291 25.01 0.48 -1.57
N GLY A 292 24.03 -0.39 -1.83
CA GLY A 292 24.25 -1.78 -2.18
C GLY A 292 23.96 -2.12 -3.64
N PRO A 293 24.20 -3.38 -4.04
CA PRO A 293 23.83 -3.87 -5.37
C PRO A 293 22.30 -3.92 -5.54
N GLN A 294 21.78 -3.20 -6.54
CA GLN A 294 20.34 -3.11 -6.80
C GLN A 294 19.74 -4.48 -7.15
N ALA A 295 20.47 -5.31 -7.89
CA ALA A 295 20.04 -6.65 -8.26
C ALA A 295 19.81 -7.54 -7.02
N LEU A 296 20.64 -7.40 -5.97
CA LEU A 296 20.47 -8.13 -4.72
C LEU A 296 19.20 -7.70 -4.00
N PHE A 297 18.94 -6.39 -3.92
CA PHE A 297 17.70 -5.87 -3.32
C PHE A 297 16.45 -6.43 -4.02
N TRP A 298 16.39 -6.32 -5.35
CA TRP A 298 15.24 -6.83 -6.12
C TRP A 298 15.10 -8.35 -5.99
N SER A 299 16.20 -9.09 -5.99
CA SER A 299 16.18 -10.54 -5.80
C SER A 299 15.62 -10.94 -4.44
N VAL A 300 16.04 -10.26 -3.37
CA VAL A 300 15.52 -10.50 -2.01
C VAL A 300 14.05 -10.12 -1.91
N LEU A 301 13.64 -8.96 -2.46
CA LEU A 301 12.26 -8.51 -2.43
C LEU A 301 11.34 -9.48 -3.19
N LEU A 302 11.72 -9.86 -4.42
CA LEU A 302 10.97 -10.83 -5.23
C LEU A 302 10.92 -12.20 -4.59
N PHE A 303 11.99 -12.63 -3.91
CA PHE A 303 12.00 -13.87 -3.14
C PHE A 303 11.03 -13.84 -1.96
N ILE A 304 11.03 -12.77 -1.16
CA ILE A 304 10.12 -12.61 -0.01
C ILE A 304 8.66 -12.56 -0.49
N VAL A 305 8.36 -11.74 -1.49
CA VAL A 305 7.00 -11.61 -2.06
C VAL A 305 6.57 -12.93 -2.71
N GLY A 306 7.46 -13.57 -3.47
CA GLY A 306 7.21 -14.86 -4.12
C GLY A 306 6.92 -15.97 -3.12
N ILE A 307 7.70 -16.07 -2.04
CA ILE A 307 7.39 -16.99 -0.93
C ILE A 307 6.04 -16.65 -0.32
N ALA A 308 5.81 -15.38 0.03
CA ALA A 308 4.56 -14.95 0.66
C ALA A 308 3.34 -15.34 -0.20
N LEU A 309 3.40 -15.12 -1.51
CA LEU A 309 2.35 -15.53 -2.45
C LEU A 309 2.22 -17.06 -2.55
N ALA A 310 3.33 -17.81 -2.52
CA ALA A 310 3.33 -19.27 -2.62
C ALA A 310 2.92 -20.00 -1.31
N LEU A 311 2.91 -19.31 -0.17
CA LEU A 311 2.62 -19.88 1.15
C LEU A 311 1.36 -20.79 1.20
N PRO A 312 0.20 -20.42 0.61
CA PRO A 312 -0.98 -21.29 0.65
C PRO A 312 -0.78 -22.68 0.02
N TRP A 313 0.17 -22.80 -0.92
CA TRP A 313 0.47 -24.04 -1.64
C TRP A 313 1.70 -24.76 -1.10
N ILE A 314 2.69 -24.05 -0.57
CA ILE A 314 3.85 -24.64 0.12
C ILE A 314 3.41 -25.27 1.46
N MET A 315 2.44 -24.66 2.14
CA MET A 315 1.87 -25.16 3.38
C MET A 315 0.39 -25.50 3.21
N PRO A 316 0.02 -26.53 2.42
CA PRO A 316 -1.38 -26.84 2.17
C PRO A 316 -2.08 -27.29 3.44
N ARG A 317 -3.36 -26.93 3.58
CA ARG A 317 -4.18 -27.38 4.70
C ARG A 317 -4.36 -28.90 4.58
N ALA A 318 -4.05 -29.63 5.65
CA ALA A 318 -4.29 -31.07 5.71
C ALA A 318 -5.76 -31.37 5.40
N LYS A 319 -6.05 -32.35 4.53
CA LYS A 319 -7.40 -32.89 4.28
C LYS A 319 -7.92 -33.73 5.48
N ALA A 320 -7.54 -33.37 6.71
CA ALA A 320 -7.73 -34.20 7.89
C ALA A 320 -9.21 -34.37 8.28
N LEU A 321 -10.08 -33.44 7.88
CA LEU A 321 -11.52 -33.68 7.88
C LEU A 321 -12.05 -33.65 6.45
N LYS A 322 -12.87 -34.64 6.12
CA LYS A 322 -13.73 -34.58 4.94
C LYS A 322 -14.64 -33.35 5.06
N PRO A 323 -15.06 -32.74 3.94
CA PRO A 323 -16.15 -31.77 3.94
C PRO A 323 -17.37 -32.34 4.69
N ILE A 324 -18.18 -31.45 5.26
CA ILE A 324 -19.47 -31.85 5.85
C ILE A 324 -20.29 -32.62 4.79
N GLN A 325 -20.97 -33.68 5.21
CA GLN A 325 -21.88 -34.45 4.39
C GLN A 325 -23.31 -34.29 4.89
N VAL A 326 -24.27 -34.49 3.99
CA VAL A 326 -25.71 -34.38 4.28
C VAL A 326 -26.32 -35.77 4.26
N ASP A 327 -26.95 -36.15 5.36
CA ASP A 327 -27.79 -37.33 5.41
C ASP A 327 -29.20 -36.97 4.90
N LEU A 328 -29.51 -37.46 3.70
CA LEU A 328 -30.80 -37.21 3.05
C LEU A 328 -31.98 -37.86 3.79
N ALA A 329 -31.75 -38.85 4.64
CA ALA A 329 -32.82 -39.47 5.43
C ALA A 329 -33.34 -38.53 6.54
N HIS A 330 -32.44 -37.75 7.13
CA HIS A 330 -32.76 -36.83 8.24
C HIS A 330 -32.92 -35.37 7.79
N CYS A 331 -32.52 -35.03 6.55
CA CYS A 331 -32.58 -33.66 6.05
C CYS A 331 -34.03 -33.21 5.78
N ASP A 332 -34.51 -32.27 6.58
CA ASP A 332 -35.87 -31.71 6.51
C ASP A 332 -35.99 -30.47 5.58
N GLY A 333 -34.88 -30.02 5.00
CA GLY A 333 -34.85 -28.88 4.09
C GLY A 333 -35.11 -27.52 4.74
N CYS A 334 -34.97 -27.36 6.07
CA CYS A 334 -35.32 -26.13 6.81
C CYS A 334 -34.44 -24.90 6.56
N THR A 335 -33.37 -25.00 5.76
CA THR A 335 -32.44 -23.91 5.35
C THR A 335 -31.54 -23.31 6.45
N LEU A 336 -31.66 -23.77 7.71
CA LEU A 336 -30.88 -23.23 8.84
C LEU A 336 -29.36 -23.36 8.62
N CYS A 337 -28.90 -24.48 8.05
CA CYS A 337 -27.50 -24.74 7.77
C CYS A 337 -26.91 -23.81 6.72
N GLU A 338 -27.66 -23.47 5.66
CA GLU A 338 -27.28 -22.49 4.65
C GLU A 338 -27.12 -21.09 5.28
N ARG A 339 -28.15 -20.64 6.03
CA ARG A 339 -28.16 -19.32 6.66
C ARG A 339 -26.98 -19.12 7.61
N ASP A 340 -26.70 -20.12 8.43
CA ASP A 340 -25.69 -20.05 9.48
C ASP A 340 -24.27 -20.38 8.95
N CYS A 341 -24.10 -20.80 7.68
CA CYS A 341 -22.78 -21.13 7.15
C CYS A 341 -21.88 -19.86 7.04
N PRO A 342 -20.74 -19.80 7.76
CA PRO A 342 -19.81 -18.66 7.72
C PRO A 342 -19.13 -18.46 6.37
N TYR A 343 -19.20 -19.45 5.49
CA TYR A 343 -18.34 -19.54 4.31
C TYR A 343 -19.14 -19.59 3.01
N ASN A 344 -20.48 -19.50 3.12
CA ASN A 344 -21.40 -19.67 1.99
C ASN A 344 -21.15 -20.98 1.23
N ALA A 345 -20.73 -22.02 1.96
CA ALA A 345 -20.38 -23.32 1.43
C ALA A 345 -21.58 -24.26 1.30
N ILE A 346 -22.77 -23.82 1.71
CA ILE A 346 -24.00 -24.62 1.68
C ILE A 346 -25.01 -23.86 0.84
N LYS A 347 -25.69 -24.54 -0.07
CA LYS A 347 -26.83 -24.03 -0.84
C LYS A 347 -28.00 -24.99 -0.72
N MET A 348 -29.21 -24.45 -0.74
CA MET A 348 -30.41 -25.28 -0.81
C MET A 348 -30.78 -25.53 -2.27
N VAL A 349 -30.76 -26.80 -2.68
CA VAL A 349 -31.04 -27.23 -4.05
C VAL A 349 -32.22 -28.21 -4.08
N PRO A 350 -32.92 -28.37 -5.21
CA PRO A 350 -33.95 -29.39 -5.35
C PRO A 350 -33.42 -30.78 -4.98
N ARG A 351 -34.22 -31.56 -4.26
CA ARG A 351 -33.80 -32.88 -3.76
C ARG A 351 -33.54 -33.86 -4.92
N THR A 352 -32.43 -34.58 -4.87
CA THR A 352 -31.97 -35.44 -5.99
C THR A 352 -32.78 -36.72 -6.16
N ASP A 353 -33.41 -37.21 -5.09
CA ASP A 353 -34.18 -38.47 -5.09
C ASP A 353 -35.70 -38.25 -5.23
N GLY A 354 -36.15 -37.00 -5.41
CA GLY A 354 -37.56 -36.64 -5.62
C GLY A 354 -38.49 -36.80 -4.41
N ALA A 355 -38.03 -37.31 -3.26
CA ALA A 355 -38.89 -37.42 -2.08
C ALA A 355 -39.01 -36.09 -1.32
N ARG A 356 -39.93 -36.03 -0.34
CA ARG A 356 -40.09 -34.84 0.51
C ARG A 356 -39.05 -34.86 1.64
N PRO A 357 -38.50 -33.69 2.02
CA PRO A 357 -38.83 -32.33 1.59
C PRO A 357 -38.28 -31.97 0.20
N LYS A 358 -38.85 -30.95 -0.46
CA LYS A 358 -38.50 -30.59 -1.85
C LYS A 358 -37.06 -30.12 -2.06
N PHE A 359 -36.40 -29.67 -0.99
CA PHE A 359 -35.04 -29.13 -1.05
C PHE A 359 -34.12 -29.94 -0.14
N GLN A 360 -32.86 -30.08 -0.55
CA GLN A 360 -31.76 -30.60 0.25
C GLN A 360 -30.64 -29.57 0.35
N ALA A 361 -29.86 -29.67 1.42
CA ALA A 361 -28.59 -28.96 1.49
C ALA A 361 -27.58 -29.63 0.56
N GLU A 362 -26.87 -28.83 -0.23
CA GLU A 362 -25.70 -29.24 -1.00
C GLU A 362 -24.49 -28.45 -0.52
N ILE A 363 -23.36 -29.14 -0.38
CA ILE A 363 -22.15 -28.59 0.23
C ILE A 363 -21.07 -28.47 -0.83
N ASP A 364 -20.55 -27.25 -1.01
CA ASP A 364 -19.39 -26.97 -1.86
C ASP A 364 -18.09 -27.32 -1.11
N PRO A 365 -17.37 -28.38 -1.51
CA PRO A 365 -16.12 -28.79 -0.87
C PRO A 365 -15.01 -27.75 -0.95
N ALA A 366 -15.04 -26.86 -1.95
CA ALA A 366 -14.00 -25.84 -2.15
C ALA A 366 -14.11 -24.67 -1.15
N LEU A 367 -15.31 -24.45 -0.58
CA LEU A 367 -15.58 -23.40 0.40
C LEU A 367 -15.68 -23.93 1.84
N CYS A 368 -16.01 -25.21 2.02
CA CYS A 368 -16.17 -25.82 3.34
C CYS A 368 -14.83 -25.96 4.09
N VAL A 369 -14.76 -25.42 5.31
CA VAL A 369 -13.57 -25.55 6.19
C VAL A 369 -13.74 -26.60 7.30
N SER A 370 -14.85 -27.36 7.28
CA SER A 370 -15.21 -28.35 8.30
C SER A 370 -15.21 -27.78 9.73
N CYS A 371 -15.85 -26.62 9.92
CA CYS A 371 -15.99 -25.95 11.22
C CYS A 371 -17.18 -26.44 12.07
N GLY A 372 -18.09 -27.25 11.51
CA GLY A 372 -19.24 -27.79 12.23
C GLY A 372 -20.33 -26.80 12.64
N VAL A 373 -20.27 -25.51 12.27
CA VAL A 373 -21.33 -24.54 12.63
C VAL A 373 -22.73 -24.98 12.17
N CYS A 374 -22.80 -25.55 10.96
CA CYS A 374 -24.02 -26.09 10.39
C CYS A 374 -24.57 -27.31 11.14
N ILE A 375 -23.70 -28.13 11.75
CA ILE A 375 -24.10 -29.25 12.61
C ILE A 375 -24.90 -28.72 13.80
N GLY A 376 -24.37 -27.71 14.49
CA GLY A 376 -25.08 -27.10 15.63
C GLY A 376 -26.34 -26.32 15.23
N SER A 377 -26.50 -25.98 13.94
CA SER A 377 -27.71 -25.37 13.38
C SER A 377 -28.80 -26.39 13.04
N CYS A 378 -28.45 -27.66 12.84
CA CYS A 378 -29.36 -28.67 12.34
C CYS A 378 -30.15 -29.26 13.52
N PRO A 379 -31.49 -29.09 13.55
CA PRO A 379 -32.32 -29.65 14.61
C PRO A 379 -32.41 -31.19 14.54
N ASP A 380 -32.36 -31.75 13.33
CA ASP A 380 -32.53 -33.18 13.05
C ASP A 380 -31.22 -33.95 12.89
N ASN A 381 -30.06 -33.33 13.20
CA ASN A 381 -28.73 -33.92 13.09
C ASN A 381 -28.37 -34.50 11.71
N ALA A 382 -28.97 -33.98 10.63
CA ALA A 382 -28.77 -34.44 9.25
C ALA A 382 -27.38 -34.10 8.62
N LEU A 383 -26.41 -33.63 9.41
CA LEU A 383 -25.11 -33.18 8.93
C LEU A 383 -23.99 -33.85 9.71
N THR A 384 -22.98 -34.40 9.04
CA THR A 384 -21.88 -35.15 9.68
C THR A 384 -20.50 -34.79 9.14
N PHE A 385 -19.44 -35.17 9.84
CA PHE A 385 -18.06 -35.08 9.34
C PHE A 385 -17.73 -36.33 8.51
N GLY A 386 -17.98 -36.29 7.20
CA GLY A 386 -17.84 -37.48 6.39
C GLY A 386 -18.70 -38.63 6.93
N ASP A 387 -18.11 -39.83 7.05
CA ASP A 387 -18.79 -41.04 7.51
C ASP A 387 -18.87 -41.15 9.04
N ILE A 388 -18.44 -40.14 9.79
CA ILE A 388 -18.39 -40.18 11.26
C ILE A 388 -19.74 -39.70 11.82
N PRO A 389 -20.54 -40.57 12.46
CA PRO A 389 -21.82 -40.18 13.05
C PRO A 389 -21.56 -39.26 14.25
N LEU A 390 -22.42 -38.26 14.47
CA LEU A 390 -22.32 -37.35 15.61
C LEU A 390 -23.01 -37.88 16.87
N ASP A 391 -24.01 -38.75 16.72
CA ASP A 391 -24.75 -39.32 17.83
C ASP A 391 -23.86 -40.01 18.89
N PRO A 392 -22.79 -40.75 18.51
CA PRO A 392 -21.84 -41.29 19.48
C PRO A 392 -21.20 -40.22 20.36
N MET A 393 -20.82 -39.05 19.83
CA MET A 393 -20.15 -38.00 20.62
C MET A 393 -21.08 -37.41 21.69
N TRP A 394 -22.32 -37.12 21.31
CA TRP A 394 -23.32 -36.59 22.25
C TRP A 394 -23.72 -37.63 23.28
N LYS A 395 -23.92 -38.88 22.84
CA LYS A 395 -24.22 -40.00 23.73
C LYS A 395 -23.10 -40.21 24.75
N THR A 396 -21.85 -40.30 24.32
CA THR A 396 -20.70 -40.48 25.22
C THR A 396 -20.55 -39.32 26.19
N THR A 397 -20.79 -38.08 25.74
CA THR A 397 -20.79 -36.91 26.64
C THR A 397 -21.83 -37.06 27.75
N LEU A 398 -23.06 -37.42 27.40
CA LEU A 398 -24.15 -37.59 28.36
C LEU A 398 -23.94 -38.79 29.28
N GLU A 399 -23.39 -39.89 28.76
CA GLU A 399 -23.02 -41.08 29.56
C GLU A 399 -21.96 -40.74 30.61
N GLN A 400 -20.92 -39.99 30.24
CA GLN A 400 -19.88 -39.53 31.18
C GLN A 400 -20.43 -38.58 32.26
N VAL A 401 -21.38 -37.71 31.90
CA VAL A 401 -22.06 -36.83 32.86
C VAL A 401 -22.90 -37.64 33.84
N ALA A 402 -23.67 -38.60 33.33
CA ALA A 402 -24.52 -39.48 34.13
C ALA A 402 -23.72 -40.40 35.05
N GLU A 403 -22.54 -40.88 34.60
CA GLU A 403 -21.64 -41.74 35.36
C GLU A 403 -20.99 -41.00 36.54
N LYS A 404 -20.38 -39.83 36.29
CA LYS A 404 -19.63 -39.11 37.32
C LYS A 404 -20.53 -38.36 38.30
N LYS A 405 -21.67 -37.84 37.82
CA LYS A 405 -22.64 -36.97 38.53
C LYS A 405 -22.04 -35.71 39.14
N ASN A 406 -22.80 -34.61 39.15
CA ASN A 406 -22.40 -33.35 39.79
C ASN A 406 -21.09 -32.73 39.25
N ILE A 407 -20.74 -33.03 37.99
CA ILE A 407 -19.57 -32.47 37.31
C ILE A 407 -19.94 -31.22 36.51
N LYS A 408 -19.01 -30.26 36.41
CA LYS A 408 -19.16 -29.11 35.52
C LYS A 408 -18.82 -29.51 34.09
N VAL A 409 -19.70 -29.23 33.14
CA VAL A 409 -19.46 -29.53 31.71
C VAL A 409 -19.06 -28.25 30.99
N VAL A 410 -17.88 -28.27 30.36
CA VAL A 410 -17.34 -27.12 29.64
C VAL A 410 -17.19 -27.47 28.17
N PHE A 411 -18.03 -26.87 27.32
CA PHE A 411 -17.84 -26.93 25.88
C PHE A 411 -16.82 -25.88 25.46
N THR A 412 -15.86 -26.27 24.64
CA THR A 412 -14.81 -25.38 24.16
C THR A 412 -14.46 -25.63 22.69
N CYS A 413 -13.88 -24.64 22.01
CA CYS A 413 -13.42 -24.82 20.63
C CYS A 413 -11.99 -25.38 20.56
N GLU A 414 -11.62 -25.96 19.43
CA GLU A 414 -10.30 -26.56 19.17
C GLU A 414 -9.16 -25.59 19.51
N ARG A 415 -9.30 -24.31 19.15
CA ARG A 415 -8.27 -23.30 19.43
C ARG A 415 -8.02 -23.14 20.93
N HIS A 416 -9.08 -23.16 21.76
CA HIS A 416 -8.96 -23.08 23.21
C HIS A 416 -8.49 -24.41 23.80
N ALA A 417 -8.93 -25.53 23.25
CA ALA A 417 -8.46 -26.85 23.62
C ALA A 417 -6.93 -26.98 23.46
N LEU A 418 -6.38 -26.42 22.37
CA LEU A 418 -4.94 -26.47 22.09
C LEU A 418 -4.11 -25.46 22.88
N HIS A 419 -4.61 -24.24 23.06
CA HIS A 419 -3.80 -23.12 23.56
C HIS A 419 -4.16 -22.63 24.96
N GLY A 420 -5.34 -23.00 25.48
CA GLY A 420 -5.89 -22.43 26.71
C GLY A 420 -6.18 -23.43 27.81
N VAL A 421 -6.74 -24.61 27.47
CA VAL A 421 -7.21 -25.57 28.48
C VAL A 421 -6.09 -26.07 29.40
N GLY A 422 -4.97 -26.50 28.83
CA GLY A 422 -3.82 -26.95 29.61
C GLY A 422 -4.16 -28.02 30.67
N ASP A 423 -3.75 -27.80 31.92
CA ASP A 423 -3.93 -28.75 33.02
C ASP A 423 -5.40 -28.95 33.42
N HIS A 424 -6.31 -28.07 32.99
CA HIS A 424 -7.75 -28.22 33.22
C HIS A 424 -8.34 -29.45 32.52
N PHE A 425 -7.63 -30.08 31.58
CA PHE A 425 -8.05 -31.41 31.10
C PHE A 425 -8.07 -32.44 32.23
N ASN A 426 -7.18 -32.36 33.21
CA ASN A 426 -7.07 -33.38 34.25
C ASN A 426 -7.92 -33.08 35.50
N ASP A 427 -8.74 -32.03 35.46
CA ASP A 427 -9.59 -31.63 36.58
C ASP A 427 -10.72 -32.67 36.80
N PRO A 428 -10.81 -33.32 37.98
CA PRO A 428 -11.84 -34.31 38.26
C PRO A 428 -13.25 -33.71 38.35
N GLU A 429 -13.38 -32.41 38.65
CA GLU A 429 -14.67 -31.73 38.78
C GLU A 429 -15.18 -31.13 37.46
N THR A 430 -14.34 -31.12 36.42
CA THR A 430 -14.64 -30.50 35.12
C THR A 430 -14.52 -31.50 33.97
N TYR A 431 -15.60 -31.70 33.22
CA TYR A 431 -15.58 -32.42 31.94
C TYR A 431 -15.54 -31.46 30.76
N ILE A 432 -14.41 -31.44 30.06
CA ILE A 432 -14.17 -30.55 28.90
C ILE A 432 -14.53 -31.27 27.61
N VAL A 433 -15.42 -30.68 26.81
CA VAL A 433 -15.84 -31.19 25.50
C VAL A 433 -15.25 -30.31 24.39
N PRO A 434 -14.16 -30.74 23.73
CA PRO A 434 -13.54 -29.98 22.65
C PRO A 434 -14.30 -30.15 21.33
N LEU A 435 -14.63 -29.05 20.67
CA LEU A 435 -15.36 -29.01 19.40
C LEU A 435 -14.51 -28.33 18.31
N THR A 436 -14.76 -28.64 17.04
CA THR A 436 -14.06 -27.96 15.92
C THR A 436 -14.31 -26.44 15.91
N CYS A 437 -15.54 -26.04 16.23
CA CYS A 437 -15.96 -24.69 16.58
C CYS A 437 -16.92 -24.77 17.74
N ILE A 438 -16.99 -23.73 18.57
CA ILE A 438 -17.95 -23.68 19.66
C ILE A 438 -19.41 -23.77 19.15
N ALA A 439 -19.74 -23.14 18.01
CA ALA A 439 -21.06 -23.20 17.37
C ALA A 439 -21.43 -24.55 16.74
N MET A 440 -20.54 -25.55 16.81
CA MET A 440 -20.90 -26.93 16.52
C MET A 440 -21.82 -27.51 17.60
N ALA A 441 -21.77 -26.96 18.82
CA ALA A 441 -22.69 -27.35 19.87
C ALA A 441 -24.12 -26.97 19.48
N ASN A 442 -25.00 -27.97 19.44
CA ASN A 442 -26.43 -27.71 19.48
C ASN A 442 -26.78 -27.22 20.91
N PRO A 443 -27.49 -26.09 21.07
CA PRO A 443 -27.83 -25.56 22.39
C PRO A 443 -28.60 -26.56 23.26
N ASN A 444 -29.38 -27.47 22.68
CA ASN A 444 -30.13 -28.48 23.43
C ASN A 444 -29.23 -29.46 24.20
N LEU A 445 -27.98 -29.65 23.78
CA LEU A 445 -27.03 -30.51 24.49
C LEU A 445 -26.68 -29.98 25.87
N ALA A 446 -26.67 -28.66 26.02
CA ALA A 446 -26.44 -28.03 27.32
C ALA A 446 -27.60 -28.33 28.28
N ALA A 447 -28.84 -28.29 27.78
CA ALA A 447 -30.02 -28.69 28.55
C ALA A 447 -29.98 -30.19 28.89
N GLN A 448 -29.64 -31.05 27.91
CA GLN A 448 -29.52 -32.49 28.13
C GLN A 448 -28.42 -32.84 29.14
N ALA A 449 -27.30 -32.12 29.14
CA ALA A 449 -26.23 -32.32 30.13
C ALA A 449 -26.70 -31.96 31.56
N LEU A 450 -27.44 -30.87 31.72
CA LEU A 450 -28.07 -30.53 33.01
C LEU A 450 -29.08 -31.60 33.45
N GLU A 451 -29.94 -32.04 32.54
CA GLU A 451 -30.92 -33.11 32.80
C GLU A 451 -30.25 -34.45 33.15
N ALA A 452 -29.08 -34.74 32.57
CA ALA A 452 -28.27 -35.92 32.87
C ALA A 452 -27.52 -35.86 34.21
N GLY A 453 -27.56 -34.72 34.92
CA GLY A 453 -26.99 -34.55 36.27
C GLY A 453 -25.68 -33.75 36.33
N ALA A 454 -25.38 -32.92 35.32
CA ALA A 454 -24.31 -31.93 35.42
C ALA A 454 -24.61 -30.89 36.50
N SER A 455 -23.58 -30.43 37.22
CA SER A 455 -23.72 -29.38 38.25
C SER A 455 -23.79 -27.98 37.65
N ASP A 456 -23.10 -27.77 36.53
CA ASP A 456 -23.03 -26.51 35.79
C ASP A 456 -22.67 -26.80 34.33
N VAL A 457 -23.12 -25.96 33.40
CA VAL A 457 -22.78 -26.08 31.98
C VAL A 457 -22.35 -24.73 31.43
N GLN A 458 -21.14 -24.71 30.86
CA GLN A 458 -20.51 -23.49 30.37
C GLN A 458 -19.98 -23.64 28.94
N PHE A 459 -20.16 -22.60 28.14
CA PHE A 459 -19.52 -22.46 26.83
C PHE A 459 -18.36 -21.48 26.91
N ILE A 460 -17.15 -21.92 26.55
CA ILE A 460 -15.96 -21.07 26.49
C ILE A 460 -15.46 -21.01 25.05
N GLY A 461 -15.42 -19.81 24.48
CA GLY A 461 -15.04 -19.62 23.08
C GLY A 461 -14.13 -18.42 22.85
N CYS A 462 -13.76 -18.22 21.59
CA CYS A 462 -12.98 -17.07 21.15
C CYS A 462 -13.71 -15.75 21.43
N PRO A 463 -12.95 -14.66 21.65
CA PRO A 463 -13.56 -13.35 21.86
C PRO A 463 -14.24 -12.86 20.59
N PRO A 464 -15.19 -11.91 20.71
CA PRO A 464 -15.78 -11.23 19.56
C PRO A 464 -14.71 -10.66 18.64
N GLU A 465 -14.96 -10.70 17.33
CA GLU A 465 -14.05 -10.24 16.26
C GLU A 465 -12.73 -11.03 16.10
N ASP A 466 -12.37 -11.94 17.02
CA ASP A 466 -11.22 -12.85 16.87
C ASP A 466 -11.60 -14.33 16.83
N CYS A 467 -12.84 -14.65 16.49
CA CYS A 467 -13.23 -16.05 16.36
C CYS A 467 -12.58 -16.70 15.12
N ALA A 468 -11.89 -17.83 15.35
CA ALA A 468 -11.18 -18.56 14.29
C ALA A 468 -12.10 -18.98 13.13
N ASN A 469 -13.36 -19.28 13.47
CA ASN A 469 -14.42 -19.68 12.55
C ASN A 469 -15.44 -18.55 12.31
N ARG A 470 -14.95 -17.30 12.29
CA ARG A 470 -15.68 -16.07 11.93
C ARG A 470 -16.80 -15.69 12.90
N GLU A 471 -18.05 -16.08 12.69
CA GLU A 471 -19.16 -15.72 13.59
C GLU A 471 -19.53 -16.86 14.57
N GLY A 472 -18.67 -17.88 14.71
CA GLY A 472 -18.89 -19.08 15.54
C GLY A 472 -19.36 -18.81 16.97
N ASN A 473 -18.73 -17.85 17.64
CA ASN A 473 -19.12 -17.44 18.99
C ASN A 473 -20.45 -16.67 19.00
N VAL A 474 -20.70 -15.84 17.99
CA VAL A 474 -21.92 -15.04 17.85
C VAL A 474 -23.14 -15.95 17.65
N TRP A 475 -23.10 -16.89 16.70
CA TRP A 475 -24.26 -17.77 16.46
C TRP A 475 -24.59 -18.62 17.67
N LEU A 476 -23.59 -19.16 18.36
CA LEU A 476 -23.86 -19.94 19.57
C LEU A 476 -24.46 -19.04 20.65
N ASN A 477 -23.89 -17.85 20.87
CA ASN A 477 -24.42 -16.90 21.84
C ASN A 477 -25.89 -16.59 21.58
N GLU A 478 -26.25 -16.28 20.32
CA GLU A 478 -27.63 -16.00 19.94
C GLU A 478 -28.54 -17.24 20.12
N ARG A 479 -28.03 -18.47 19.94
CA ARG A 479 -28.80 -19.70 20.18
C ARG A 479 -29.06 -19.96 21.66
N VAL A 480 -28.04 -19.79 22.52
CA VAL A 480 -28.17 -20.00 23.98
C VAL A 480 -28.89 -18.87 24.70
N THR A 481 -29.00 -17.69 24.08
CA THR A 481 -29.82 -16.57 24.56
C THR A 481 -31.23 -16.57 23.99
N GLY A 482 -31.55 -17.46 23.04
CA GLY A 482 -32.88 -17.58 22.44
C GLY A 482 -33.16 -16.58 21.31
N GLU A 483 -32.16 -15.81 20.88
CA GLU A 483 -32.21 -14.85 19.78
C GLU A 483 -32.15 -15.52 18.39
N ARG A 484 -31.56 -16.73 18.30
CA ARG A 484 -31.39 -17.49 17.05
C ARG A 484 -31.82 -18.95 17.17
N LEU A 485 -32.34 -19.52 16.08
CA LEU A 485 -32.65 -20.95 15.96
C LEU A 485 -31.40 -21.80 15.67
N PRO A 486 -31.33 -23.05 16.16
CA PRO A 486 -32.22 -23.63 17.18
C PRO A 486 -32.08 -22.87 18.51
N LYS A 487 -33.19 -22.65 19.21
CA LYS A 487 -33.22 -21.87 20.46
C LYS A 487 -33.08 -22.80 21.67
N LEU A 488 -32.25 -22.41 22.62
CA LEU A 488 -32.30 -23.01 23.96
C LEU A 488 -33.67 -22.72 24.60
N LYS A 489 -34.27 -23.73 25.25
CA LYS A 489 -35.57 -23.53 25.91
C LYS A 489 -35.43 -22.48 27.04
N PRO A 490 -36.42 -21.57 27.22
CA PRO A 490 -36.29 -20.43 28.14
C PRO A 490 -35.93 -20.77 29.58
N ASN A 491 -36.37 -21.93 30.09
CA ASN A 491 -36.08 -22.40 31.45
C ASN A 491 -34.61 -22.73 31.69
N PHE A 492 -33.87 -23.16 30.65
CA PHE A 492 -32.44 -23.45 30.75
C PHE A 492 -31.56 -22.24 30.51
N ILE A 493 -32.06 -21.18 29.85
CA ILE A 493 -31.27 -19.99 29.54
C ILE A 493 -30.55 -19.44 30.78
N PRO A 494 -31.18 -19.21 31.94
CA PRO A 494 -30.48 -18.67 33.13
C PRO A 494 -29.41 -19.59 33.72
N GLN A 495 -29.45 -20.88 33.38
CA GLN A 495 -28.58 -21.93 33.95
C GLN A 495 -27.32 -22.18 33.11
N ILE A 496 -27.24 -21.60 31.91
CA ILE A 496 -26.10 -21.77 31.01
C ILE A 496 -25.19 -20.55 31.07
N GLU A 497 -23.90 -20.79 31.32
CA GLU A 497 -22.87 -19.77 31.37
C GLU A 497 -22.13 -19.64 30.02
N THR A 498 -21.69 -18.42 29.67
CA THR A 498 -20.93 -18.15 28.44
C THR A 498 -19.74 -17.23 28.70
N ALA A 499 -18.54 -17.65 28.28
CA ALA A 499 -17.32 -16.86 28.39
C ALA A 499 -16.60 -16.73 27.03
N TRP A 500 -16.56 -15.50 26.49
CA TRP A 500 -15.87 -15.17 25.23
C TRP A 500 -14.53 -14.51 25.52
N ALA A 501 -13.47 -15.31 25.60
CA ALA A 501 -12.15 -14.87 26.04
C ALA A 501 -11.04 -15.37 25.12
N ALA A 502 -9.88 -14.69 25.15
CA ALA A 502 -8.69 -15.19 24.46
C ALA A 502 -8.28 -16.57 25.02
N PRO A 503 -7.66 -17.46 24.21
CA PRO A 503 -7.20 -18.76 24.71
C PRO A 503 -6.31 -18.66 25.96
N THR A 504 -5.48 -17.62 26.06
CA THR A 504 -4.61 -17.36 27.22
C THR A 504 -5.35 -17.06 28.52
N ASP A 505 -6.63 -16.67 28.43
CA ASP A 505 -7.47 -16.34 29.59
C ASP A 505 -8.47 -17.47 29.93
N PHE A 506 -8.30 -18.67 29.37
CA PHE A 506 -9.19 -19.81 29.63
C PHE A 506 -9.36 -20.11 31.12
N GLY A 507 -8.27 -20.08 31.89
CA GLY A 507 -8.32 -20.33 33.35
C GLY A 507 -9.09 -19.25 34.15
N LYS A 508 -9.23 -18.03 33.62
CA LYS A 508 -10.14 -17.01 34.18
C LYS A 508 -11.57 -17.26 33.74
N ALA A 509 -11.76 -17.59 32.45
CA ALA A 509 -13.07 -17.84 31.85
C ALA A 509 -13.81 -18.99 32.55
N ILE A 510 -13.14 -20.11 32.84
CA ILE A 510 -13.74 -21.28 33.50
C ILE A 510 -14.24 -20.99 34.92
N LYS A 511 -13.65 -20.00 35.59
CA LYS A 511 -14.04 -19.55 36.94
C LYS A 511 -15.12 -18.47 36.92
N SER A 512 -15.38 -17.87 35.76
CA SER A 512 -16.36 -16.79 35.63
C SER A 512 -17.78 -17.33 35.57
N LYS A 513 -18.69 -16.74 36.36
CA LYS A 513 -20.12 -17.11 36.40
C LYS A 513 -21.04 -16.19 35.58
N SER A 514 -20.47 -15.35 34.71
CA SER A 514 -21.23 -14.32 34.00
C SER A 514 -21.54 -14.72 32.56
N LYS A 515 -22.72 -14.39 32.05
CA LYS A 515 -22.98 -14.36 30.62
C LYS A 515 -22.28 -13.16 29.99
N SER A 516 -21.20 -13.42 29.26
CA SER A 516 -20.59 -12.39 28.42
C SER A 516 -21.37 -12.24 27.11
N GLU A 517 -21.70 -11.01 26.71
CA GLU A 517 -22.36 -10.75 25.43
C GLU A 517 -21.36 -10.95 24.28
N ALA A 518 -21.67 -11.83 23.32
CA ALA A 518 -20.88 -11.98 22.09
C ALA A 518 -21.19 -10.91 21.03
N ASN A 519 -22.34 -10.22 21.17
CA ASN A 519 -22.90 -9.36 20.13
C ASN A 519 -22.16 -8.02 19.98
N ALA A 520 -22.34 -7.39 18.82
CA ALA A 520 -21.84 -6.06 18.51
C ALA A 520 -22.36 -5.04 19.53
N PHE A 521 -21.50 -4.71 20.47
CA PHE A 521 -21.70 -3.74 21.54
C PHE A 521 -22.34 -2.43 21.04
N LYS A 522 -23.51 -2.07 21.56
CA LYS A 522 -24.01 -0.69 21.50
C LYS A 522 -23.29 0.11 22.58
N PHE A 523 -22.21 0.81 22.20
CA PHE A 523 -21.49 1.69 23.11
C PHE A 523 -22.40 2.82 23.57
N ILE A 524 -22.75 2.82 24.86
CA ILE A 524 -23.28 3.98 25.58
C ILE A 524 -22.18 4.39 26.56
N PRO A 525 -21.55 5.57 26.41
CA PRO A 525 -20.51 6.02 27.33
C PRO A 525 -21.09 6.15 28.74
N ASN A 526 -20.55 5.36 29.68
CA ASN A 526 -20.84 5.44 31.12
C ASN A 526 -19.49 5.45 31.87
N GLN A 527 -19.45 5.94 33.12
CA GLN A 527 -18.25 6.01 33.95
C GLN A 527 -17.51 4.68 34.06
N SER A 528 -18.21 3.54 33.97
CA SER A 528 -17.62 2.20 33.98
C SER A 528 -16.77 1.84 32.75
N HIS A 529 -16.89 2.57 31.64
CA HIS A 529 -16.14 2.33 30.40
C HIS A 529 -14.84 3.16 30.31
N ILE A 530 -14.70 4.24 31.08
CA ILE A 530 -13.50 5.10 31.09
C ILE A 530 -12.25 4.29 31.49
N ARG A 531 -12.41 3.35 32.43
CA ARG A 531 -11.31 2.48 32.91
C ARG A 531 -10.66 1.63 31.81
N PHE A 532 -11.36 1.38 30.71
CA PHE A 532 -10.84 0.60 29.57
C PHE A 532 -10.32 1.51 28.45
N ILE A 533 -10.91 2.70 28.29
CA ILE A 533 -10.53 3.66 27.25
C ILE A 533 -9.19 4.33 27.58
N VAL A 534 -8.91 4.66 28.85
CA VAL A 534 -7.66 5.34 29.23
C VAL A 534 -6.41 4.50 28.92
N PRO A 535 -6.32 3.21 29.33
CA PRO A 535 -5.19 2.37 28.94
C PRO A 535 -5.05 2.22 27.42
N LEU A 536 -6.18 2.09 26.72
CA LEU A 536 -6.19 2.03 25.26
C LEU A 536 -5.61 3.29 24.62
N LEU A 537 -6.05 4.48 25.03
CA LEU A 537 -5.53 5.75 24.53
C LEU A 537 -4.05 5.91 24.86
N GLY A 538 -3.60 5.43 26.02
CA GLY A 538 -2.18 5.38 26.37
C GLY A 538 -1.37 4.50 25.41
N VAL A 539 -1.86 3.30 25.09
CA VAL A 539 -1.21 2.42 24.09
C VAL A 539 -1.20 3.08 22.71
N MET A 540 -2.30 3.66 22.26
CA MET A 540 -2.37 4.36 20.97
C MET A 540 -1.42 5.55 20.92
N ALA A 541 -1.31 6.34 22.00
CA ALA A 541 -0.37 7.46 22.06
C ALA A 541 1.09 6.99 21.94
N VAL A 542 1.46 5.90 22.62
CA VAL A 542 2.81 5.30 22.50
C VAL A 542 3.06 4.80 21.09
N VAL A 543 2.11 4.10 20.48
CA VAL A 543 2.22 3.61 19.10
C VAL A 543 2.36 4.78 18.12
N THR A 544 1.56 5.83 18.26
CA THR A 544 1.63 7.03 17.43
C THR A 544 2.96 7.77 17.62
N ALA A 545 3.49 7.86 18.85
CA ALA A 545 4.81 8.45 19.09
C ALA A 545 5.92 7.64 18.41
N ILE A 546 5.88 6.31 18.51
CA ILE A 546 6.82 5.41 17.81
C ILE A 546 6.69 5.57 16.29
N GLN A 547 5.46 5.62 15.78
CA GLN A 547 5.16 5.86 14.36
C GLN A 547 5.81 7.16 13.89
N ILE A 548 5.54 8.29 14.55
CA ILE A 548 6.11 9.60 14.21
C ILE A 548 7.64 9.55 14.26
N TRP A 549 8.21 8.86 15.25
CA TRP A 549 9.64 8.69 15.37
C TRP A 549 10.24 7.93 14.17
N PHE A 550 9.64 6.82 13.74
CA PHE A 550 10.06 6.06 12.56
C PHE A 550 9.84 6.82 11.24
N SER A 551 8.85 7.71 11.21
CA SER A 551 8.47 8.51 10.04
C SER A 551 9.39 9.72 9.78
N ASN A 552 10.25 10.09 10.73
CA ASN A 552 11.09 11.28 10.68
C ASN A 552 12.56 11.02 11.07
N ARG A 553 13.08 9.82 10.80
CA ARG A 553 14.47 9.48 11.16
C ARG A 553 15.46 10.09 10.16
N PRO A 554 16.39 10.97 10.58
CA PRO A 554 17.42 11.48 9.69
C PRO A 554 18.37 10.36 9.31
N VAL A 555 18.58 10.19 8.00
CA VAL A 555 19.54 9.24 7.44
C VAL A 555 20.43 9.99 6.46
N SER A 556 21.74 9.83 6.62
CA SER A 556 22.70 10.24 5.60
C SER A 556 22.77 9.17 4.52
N PHE A 557 22.74 9.55 3.25
CA PHE A 557 22.79 8.64 2.10
C PHE A 557 24.13 8.69 1.38
N PHE A 558 24.76 9.85 1.39
CA PHE A 558 25.94 10.18 0.59
C PHE A 558 27.15 10.38 1.49
N ASP A 559 28.34 10.04 0.99
CA ASP A 559 29.59 10.28 1.70
C ASP A 559 29.96 11.78 1.57
N PRO A 560 30.18 12.50 2.68
CA PRO A 560 30.53 13.91 2.64
C PRO A 560 31.89 14.20 1.99
N ASN A 561 32.76 13.19 1.82
CA ASN A 561 34.06 13.35 1.17
C ASN A 561 33.99 13.24 -0.36
N TYR A 562 32.79 13.09 -0.92
CA TYR A 562 32.57 12.97 -2.36
C TYR A 562 31.61 14.04 -2.88
N ALA A 563 31.79 14.37 -4.15
CA ALA A 563 30.88 15.14 -4.97
C ALA A 563 30.31 14.23 -6.07
N THR A 564 29.17 14.62 -6.65
CA THR A 564 28.58 13.95 -7.81
C THR A 564 28.80 14.81 -9.03
N LEU A 565 29.54 14.28 -10.00
CA LEU A 565 29.63 14.82 -11.34
C LEU A 565 28.58 14.13 -12.20
N ALA A 566 27.63 14.90 -12.72
CA ALA A 566 26.66 14.41 -13.69
C ALA A 566 27.02 14.94 -15.08
N ILE A 567 27.09 14.07 -16.07
CA ILE A 567 27.21 14.46 -17.48
C ILE A 567 25.84 14.27 -18.10
N GLN A 568 25.31 15.34 -18.66
CA GLN A 568 24.07 15.31 -19.41
C GLN A 568 24.34 15.78 -20.82
N MET A 569 23.89 15.03 -21.82
CA MET A 569 23.98 15.46 -23.21
C MET A 569 22.76 15.07 -24.04
N THR A 570 22.42 15.98 -24.96
CA THR A 570 21.56 15.70 -26.12
C THR A 570 22.34 16.06 -27.38
N HIS A 571 22.72 15.08 -28.20
CA HIS A 571 23.58 15.33 -29.36
C HIS A 571 23.19 14.50 -30.58
N HIS A 572 23.07 15.14 -31.74
CA HIS A 572 22.89 14.51 -33.05
C HIS A 572 24.24 14.43 -33.77
N SER A 573 24.62 13.25 -34.27
CA SER A 573 25.93 13.09 -34.93
C SER A 573 26.07 14.03 -36.14
N GLY A 574 27.24 14.65 -36.27
CA GLY A 574 27.53 15.68 -37.28
C GLY A 574 26.96 17.08 -37.00
N TYR A 575 26.29 17.32 -35.86
CA TYR A 575 25.90 18.67 -35.41
C TYR A 575 26.94 19.29 -34.49
N ALA A 576 27.07 20.62 -34.51
CA ALA A 576 27.98 21.31 -33.60
C ALA A 576 27.37 21.33 -32.19
N ILE A 577 28.20 21.13 -31.15
CA ILE A 577 27.78 21.33 -29.76
C ILE A 577 27.92 22.82 -29.41
N HIS A 578 27.03 23.33 -28.56
CA HIS A 578 27.11 24.71 -28.07
C HIS A 578 28.52 25.00 -27.52
N ASP A 579 29.11 26.12 -27.94
CA ASP A 579 30.50 26.52 -27.65
C ASP A 579 31.62 25.65 -28.27
N VAL A 580 31.28 24.69 -29.14
CA VAL A 580 32.25 23.85 -29.86
C VAL A 580 32.00 23.92 -31.37
N THR A 581 32.94 24.52 -32.12
CA THR A 581 32.84 24.63 -33.58
C THR A 581 33.29 23.34 -34.27
N LEU A 582 32.44 22.79 -35.14
CA LEU A 582 32.79 21.69 -36.04
C LEU A 582 33.62 22.16 -37.27
N PRO A 583 34.44 21.29 -37.86
CA PRO A 583 34.99 21.50 -39.21
C PRO A 583 33.86 21.66 -40.24
N ALA A 584 34.01 22.59 -41.20
CA ALA A 584 32.96 23.06 -42.10
C ALA A 584 32.44 22.04 -43.14
N ASP A 585 32.92 20.79 -43.09
CA ASP A 585 32.89 19.86 -44.22
C ASP A 585 32.02 18.61 -43.94
N ILE A 586 31.33 18.57 -42.80
CA ILE A 586 30.59 17.39 -42.34
C ILE A 586 29.09 17.59 -42.61
N GLU A 587 28.52 16.75 -43.46
CA GLU A 587 27.06 16.63 -43.58
C GLU A 587 26.50 16.00 -42.30
N PRO A 588 25.42 16.53 -41.71
CA PRO A 588 24.81 15.96 -40.52
C PRO A 588 24.32 14.54 -40.79
N ASP A 589 24.86 13.55 -40.06
CA ASP A 589 24.47 12.14 -40.18
C ASP A 589 23.86 11.66 -38.86
N LEU A 590 22.56 11.39 -38.89
CA LEU A 590 21.76 11.06 -37.70
C LEU A 590 21.87 9.58 -37.27
N VAL A 591 22.68 8.76 -37.95
CA VAL A 591 22.66 7.29 -37.79
C VAL A 591 23.91 6.75 -37.07
N HIS A 592 24.99 7.53 -36.95
CA HIS A 592 26.24 7.06 -36.39
C HIS A 592 26.27 7.05 -34.84
N PRO A 593 26.95 6.07 -34.22
CA PRO A 593 27.16 6.07 -32.78
C PRO A 593 28.21 7.11 -32.36
N ILE A 594 27.93 7.80 -31.27
CA ILE A 594 28.83 8.77 -30.64
C ILE A 594 29.53 8.08 -29.47
N ARG A 595 30.84 8.18 -29.36
CA ARG A 595 31.62 7.68 -28.20
C ARG A 595 32.02 8.85 -27.31
N ILE A 596 31.94 8.70 -26.00
CA ILE A 596 32.34 9.73 -25.03
C ILE A 596 33.33 9.14 -24.08
N THR A 597 34.40 9.89 -23.83
CA THR A 597 35.36 9.59 -22.79
C THR A 597 35.40 10.71 -21.77
N LEU A 598 35.53 10.33 -20.50
CA LEU A 598 35.80 11.23 -19.40
C LEU A 598 37.11 10.80 -18.75
N GLU A 599 38.04 11.75 -18.72
CA GLU A 599 39.29 11.65 -17.99
C GLU A 599 39.21 12.55 -16.75
N VAL A 600 39.65 12.02 -15.60
CA VAL A 600 39.80 12.78 -14.36
C VAL A 600 41.24 12.66 -13.93
N ASP A 601 41.93 13.80 -13.78
CA ASP A 601 43.36 13.87 -13.46
C ASP A 601 44.23 13.01 -14.40
N HIS A 602 43.86 12.99 -15.68
CA HIS A 602 44.49 12.20 -16.77
C HIS A 602 44.28 10.68 -16.69
N GLU A 603 43.43 10.18 -15.77
CA GLU A 603 43.00 8.79 -15.75
C GLU A 603 41.63 8.65 -16.43
N LEU A 604 41.48 7.67 -17.32
CA LEU A 604 40.21 7.37 -17.98
C LEU A 604 39.25 6.72 -16.98
N VAL A 605 38.18 7.43 -16.63
CA VAL A 605 37.18 6.96 -15.65
C VAL A 605 35.91 6.44 -16.34
N PHE A 606 35.64 6.90 -17.55
CA PHE A 606 34.44 6.54 -18.31
C PHE A 606 34.72 6.58 -19.82
N ASP A 607 34.24 5.56 -20.53
CA ASP A 607 34.40 5.35 -21.97
C ASP A 607 33.22 4.52 -22.47
N GLU A 608 32.25 5.19 -23.07
CA GLU A 608 30.99 4.56 -23.51
C GLU A 608 30.59 5.02 -24.90
N THR A 609 29.94 4.13 -25.65
CA THR A 609 29.43 4.41 -27.00
C THR A 609 27.91 4.38 -27.04
N TYR A 610 27.33 5.50 -27.44
CA TYR A 610 25.90 5.72 -27.49
C TYR A 610 25.41 5.79 -28.93
N THR A 611 24.35 5.05 -29.24
CA THR A 611 23.66 5.16 -30.53
C THR A 611 22.47 6.10 -30.39
N ALA A 612 22.14 6.84 -31.44
CA ALA A 612 20.86 7.55 -31.53
C ALA A 612 19.69 6.60 -31.19
N THR A 613 18.70 7.08 -30.45
CA THR A 613 17.57 6.27 -30.00
C THR A 613 16.53 6.11 -31.11
N ASP A 614 16.03 4.88 -31.32
CA ASP A 614 15.07 4.47 -32.38
C ASP A 614 13.67 5.15 -32.33
N ASN A 615 13.46 6.18 -31.50
CA ASN A 615 12.14 6.81 -31.36
C ASN A 615 11.98 7.99 -32.32
N HIS A 616 10.89 7.97 -33.09
CA HIS A 616 10.57 8.80 -34.25
C HIS A 616 10.46 10.34 -34.05
N ILE A 617 10.95 10.92 -32.94
CA ILE A 617 10.93 12.36 -32.71
C ILE A 617 12.28 12.77 -32.08
N ASN A 618 13.12 13.49 -32.84
CA ASN A 618 14.45 14.05 -32.48
C ASN A 618 15.57 13.01 -32.22
N GLN A 619 16.22 12.58 -33.30
CA GLN A 619 17.22 11.49 -33.42
C GLN A 619 18.60 11.80 -32.81
N GLY A 620 18.66 12.29 -31.56
CA GLY A 620 19.91 12.59 -30.85
C GLY A 620 20.20 11.59 -29.75
N ALA A 621 21.46 11.23 -29.52
CA ALA A 621 21.88 10.45 -28.36
C ALA A 621 21.54 11.21 -27.07
N ARG A 622 20.78 10.56 -26.17
CA ARG A 622 20.41 11.07 -24.84
C ARG A 622 21.29 10.40 -23.81
N ILE A 623 22.13 11.20 -23.17
CA ILE A 623 23.18 10.68 -22.30
C ILE A 623 23.02 11.32 -20.94
N PHE A 624 22.93 10.47 -19.92
CA PHE A 624 22.89 10.89 -18.54
C PHE A 624 23.70 9.90 -17.71
N GLU A 625 24.83 10.38 -17.18
CA GLU A 625 25.75 9.58 -16.38
C GLU A 625 26.11 10.31 -15.11
N GLN A 626 26.25 9.56 -14.01
CA GLN A 626 26.61 10.10 -12.71
C GLN A 626 27.81 9.37 -12.13
N ILE A 627 28.85 10.14 -11.80
CA ILE A 627 30.11 9.63 -11.27
C ILE A 627 30.40 10.31 -9.94
N GLN A 628 30.85 9.53 -8.97
CA GLN A 628 31.28 10.05 -7.68
C GLN A 628 32.78 10.32 -7.71
N LEU A 629 33.16 11.56 -7.39
CA LEU A 629 34.55 11.99 -7.32
C LEU A 629 34.87 12.48 -5.90
N PRO A 630 36.10 12.28 -5.39
CA PRO A 630 36.52 12.88 -4.14
C PRO A 630 36.37 14.41 -4.15
N THR A 631 36.22 15.01 -2.99
CA THR A 631 36.24 16.48 -2.86
C THR A 631 37.66 17.00 -3.05
N GLY A 632 37.82 18.08 -3.79
CA GLY A 632 39.12 18.64 -4.11
C GLY A 632 39.17 19.28 -5.48
N ARG A 633 40.38 19.61 -5.94
CA ARG A 633 40.60 20.09 -7.30
C ARG A 633 40.89 18.91 -8.19
N HIS A 634 40.10 18.77 -9.24
CA HIS A 634 40.24 17.74 -10.25
C HIS A 634 40.29 18.39 -11.62
N ARG A 635 41.21 17.94 -12.48
CA ARG A 635 41.16 18.28 -13.91
C ARG A 635 40.19 17.32 -14.59
N ILE A 636 39.10 17.86 -15.11
CA ILE A 636 38.03 17.09 -15.75
C ILE A 636 38.14 17.35 -17.24
N THR A 637 38.33 16.29 -18.02
CA THR A 637 38.40 16.36 -19.48
C THR A 637 37.34 15.45 -20.08
N VAL A 638 36.35 16.03 -20.77
CA VAL A 638 35.30 15.30 -21.50
C VAL A 638 35.59 15.41 -23.00
N LYS A 639 35.79 14.27 -23.65
CA LYS A 639 35.98 14.19 -25.10
C LYS A 639 34.82 13.42 -25.71
N MET A 640 34.42 13.85 -26.89
CA MET A 640 33.41 13.19 -27.68
C MET A 640 33.99 12.85 -29.04
N TYR A 641 33.64 11.67 -29.52
CA TYR A 641 34.02 11.13 -30.81
C TYR A 641 32.74 10.96 -31.61
N ASP A 642 32.59 11.77 -32.65
CA ASP A 642 31.39 11.77 -33.51
C ASP A 642 31.25 10.44 -34.28
N ARG A 643 32.37 9.72 -34.42
CA ARG A 643 32.40 8.36 -34.95
C ARG A 643 33.24 7.44 -34.06
N PRO A 644 32.88 6.15 -33.92
CA PRO A 644 33.59 5.21 -33.05
C PRO A 644 35.03 4.90 -33.52
N ASP A 645 35.34 5.19 -34.78
CA ASP A 645 36.65 4.96 -35.41
C ASP A 645 37.68 6.07 -35.15
N GLU A 646 37.40 6.95 -34.18
CA GLU A 646 38.29 8.03 -33.71
C GLU A 646 38.60 9.12 -34.74
N SER A 647 37.84 9.19 -35.84
CA SER A 647 38.13 10.11 -36.95
C SER A 647 37.86 11.59 -36.66
N ILE A 648 36.93 11.92 -35.75
CA ILE A 648 36.54 13.29 -35.38
C ILE A 648 36.46 13.38 -33.85
N VAL A 649 37.36 14.14 -33.23
CA VAL A 649 37.42 14.34 -31.77
C VAL A 649 37.02 15.77 -31.42
N GLN A 650 36.01 15.91 -30.57
CA GLN A 650 35.54 17.16 -29.99
C GLN A 650 35.90 17.20 -28.50
N LEU A 651 36.61 18.25 -28.08
CA LEU A 651 36.88 18.51 -26.67
C LEU A 651 35.70 19.29 -26.10
N LEU A 652 34.83 18.61 -25.35
CA LEU A 652 33.61 19.23 -24.82
C LEU A 652 33.89 20.05 -23.56
N PHE A 653 34.84 19.59 -22.75
CA PHE A 653 35.21 20.24 -21.49
C PHE A 653 36.65 19.88 -21.13
N ASP A 654 37.49 20.85 -20.79
CA ASP A 654 38.82 20.63 -20.20
C ASP A 654 39.13 21.74 -19.22
N GLU A 655 38.64 21.60 -17.99
CA GLU A 655 38.86 22.58 -16.94
C GLU A 655 39.23 21.93 -15.61
N THR A 656 39.96 22.68 -14.79
CA THR A 656 40.19 22.30 -13.39
C THR A 656 39.04 22.81 -12.55
N VAL A 657 38.26 21.89 -11.99
CA VAL A 657 37.09 22.21 -11.17
C VAL A 657 37.39 21.91 -9.71
N GLU A 658 36.98 22.82 -8.82
CA GLU A 658 37.01 22.59 -7.39
C GLU A 658 35.66 22.02 -6.92
N LEU A 659 35.65 20.74 -6.60
CA LEU A 659 34.47 20.00 -6.15
C LEU A 659 34.31 20.10 -4.62
N LYS A 660 33.19 20.66 -4.18
CA LYS A 660 32.83 20.79 -2.77
C LYS A 660 32.09 19.55 -2.25
N PRO A 661 32.12 19.29 -0.94
CA PRO A 661 31.33 18.22 -0.30
C PRO A 661 29.87 18.21 -0.74
N LEU A 662 29.38 17.05 -1.19
CA LEU A 662 27.99 16.83 -1.60
C LEU A 662 27.50 17.75 -2.73
N GLN A 663 28.41 18.40 -3.45
CA GLN A 663 28.06 19.17 -4.63
C GLN A 663 27.60 18.22 -5.72
N SER A 664 26.49 18.57 -6.37
CA SER A 664 26.05 17.96 -7.62
C SER A 664 26.42 18.94 -8.73
N LEU A 665 27.50 18.67 -9.44
CA LEU A 665 27.88 19.44 -10.61
C LEU A 665 27.35 18.72 -11.84
N THR A 666 26.44 19.36 -12.56
CA THR A 666 25.97 18.86 -13.85
C THR A 666 26.68 19.63 -14.95
N ILE A 667 27.39 18.91 -15.82
CA ILE A 667 27.92 19.48 -17.06
C ILE A 667 26.94 19.07 -18.16
N SER A 668 26.32 20.07 -18.77
CA SER A 668 25.30 19.89 -19.80
C SER A 668 25.87 20.26 -21.16
N PHE A 669 25.79 19.35 -22.11
CA PHE A 669 26.15 19.58 -23.51
C PHE A 669 24.90 19.43 -24.37
N ARG A 670 24.76 20.28 -25.38
CA ARG A 670 23.67 20.16 -26.35
C ARG A 670 24.14 20.64 -27.71
N ASP A 671 23.43 20.22 -28.74
CA ASP A 671 23.64 20.78 -30.08
C ASP A 671 23.40 22.29 -30.09
N VAL A 672 24.12 23.00 -30.94
CA VAL A 672 23.75 24.36 -31.33
C VAL A 672 22.41 24.27 -32.03
N HIS A 673 21.38 24.81 -31.39
CA HIS A 673 20.08 24.93 -32.02
C HIS A 673 20.18 25.90 -33.19
N ILE A 674 19.74 25.45 -34.37
CA ILE A 674 19.62 26.29 -35.56
C ILE A 674 18.14 26.62 -35.71
N PRO A 675 17.71 27.87 -35.48
CA PRO A 675 16.29 28.21 -35.48
C PRO A 675 15.60 27.87 -36.81
N ASP A 676 14.53 27.08 -36.75
CA ASP A 676 13.68 26.66 -37.87
C ASP A 676 12.33 27.42 -37.86
N PRO A 677 12.14 28.39 -38.78
CA PRO A 677 10.87 29.11 -38.91
C PRO A 677 9.65 28.21 -39.15
N LYS A 678 9.81 27.03 -39.77
CA LYS A 678 8.68 26.10 -39.97
C LYS A 678 8.30 25.39 -38.68
N ALA A 679 9.25 25.16 -37.77
CA ALA A 679 8.98 24.64 -36.43
C ALA A 679 8.24 25.69 -35.60
N GLY A 680 8.70 26.94 -35.62
CA GLY A 680 8.01 28.05 -34.98
C GLY A 680 6.59 28.26 -35.49
N GLU A 681 6.35 28.10 -36.80
CA GLU A 681 5.01 28.19 -37.39
C GLU A 681 4.04 27.14 -36.83
N ARG A 682 4.53 25.92 -36.56
CA ARG A 682 3.71 24.87 -35.95
C ARG A 682 3.34 25.26 -34.52
N ILE A 683 4.31 25.69 -33.71
CA ILE A 683 4.09 26.15 -32.32
C ILE A 683 3.08 27.29 -32.28
N TYR A 684 3.18 28.25 -33.21
CA TYR A 684 2.23 29.35 -33.33
C TYR A 684 0.80 28.85 -33.60
N ASN A 685 0.64 27.87 -34.49
CA ASN A 685 -0.65 27.35 -34.97
C ASN A 685 -1.29 26.28 -34.08
N GLU A 686 -0.60 25.79 -33.06
CA GLU A 686 -1.12 24.76 -32.17
C GLU A 686 -2.39 25.23 -31.45
N THR A 687 -3.38 24.36 -31.34
CA THR A 687 -4.61 24.64 -30.59
C THR A 687 -4.41 24.27 -29.13
N ALA A 688 -4.77 25.16 -28.21
CA ALA A 688 -4.64 25.02 -26.76
C ALA A 688 -5.52 23.88 -26.19
N SER A 689 -5.18 22.64 -26.49
CA SER A 689 -5.60 21.48 -25.71
C SER A 689 -4.63 21.32 -24.52
N GLY A 690 -4.51 22.36 -23.69
CA GLY A 690 -3.92 22.28 -22.35
C GLY A 690 -2.43 21.99 -22.20
N VAL A 691 -1.63 21.96 -23.29
CA VAL A 691 -0.21 21.59 -23.18
C VAL A 691 0.78 22.50 -23.94
N ASN A 692 0.38 23.29 -24.94
CA ASN A 692 1.32 24.09 -25.75
C ASN A 692 0.87 25.55 -25.95
N ALA A 693 1.80 26.40 -26.40
CA ALA A 693 1.71 27.87 -26.32
C ALA A 693 0.55 28.52 -27.07
N GLY A 694 0.09 27.91 -28.18
CA GLY A 694 -1.16 28.27 -28.87
C GLY A 694 -1.35 29.76 -29.18
N CYS A 695 -0.27 30.42 -29.62
CA CYS A 695 -0.21 31.87 -29.81
C CYS A 695 -1.33 32.41 -30.73
N ARG A 696 -1.74 31.63 -31.74
CA ARG A 696 -2.83 31.96 -32.67
C ARG A 696 -4.18 32.22 -32.02
N ILE A 697 -4.43 31.71 -30.81
CA ILE A 697 -5.69 31.95 -30.08
C ILE A 697 -5.80 33.41 -29.66
N CYS A 698 -4.67 34.05 -29.37
CA CYS A 698 -4.63 35.41 -28.85
C CYS A 698 -4.09 36.43 -29.86
N HIS A 699 -3.24 36.00 -30.79
CA HIS A 699 -2.56 36.84 -31.77
C HIS A 699 -2.96 36.45 -33.19
N SER A 700 -3.18 37.44 -34.05
CA SER A 700 -3.43 37.24 -35.49
C SER A 700 -2.17 37.53 -36.32
N LEU A 701 -2.05 36.90 -37.49
CA LEU A 701 -1.06 37.26 -38.53
C LEU A 701 -1.61 38.28 -39.55
N GLN A 702 -2.88 38.70 -39.45
CA GLN A 702 -3.47 39.69 -40.34
C GLN A 702 -3.23 41.12 -39.83
N LYS A 703 -3.08 42.06 -40.75
CA LYS A 703 -2.86 43.48 -40.43
C LYS A 703 -4.04 44.03 -39.62
N ASP A 704 -3.72 44.68 -38.50
CA ASP A 704 -4.67 45.36 -37.60
C ASP A 704 -5.79 44.47 -36.98
N GLU A 705 -5.72 43.15 -37.14
CA GLU A 705 -6.69 42.23 -36.53
C GLU A 705 -6.35 41.97 -35.06
N ARG A 706 -7.27 42.35 -34.17
CA ARG A 706 -7.17 42.14 -32.72
C ARG A 706 -8.05 40.96 -32.30
N ILE A 707 -7.45 39.94 -31.70
CA ILE A 707 -8.19 38.85 -31.05
C ILE A 707 -8.24 39.11 -29.53
N ILE A 708 -7.13 38.86 -28.83
CA ILE A 708 -6.95 39.20 -27.41
C ILE A 708 -5.71 40.11 -27.27
N GLY A 709 -4.60 39.70 -27.88
CA GLY A 709 -3.34 40.43 -27.97
C GLY A 709 -3.15 41.18 -29.30
N PRO A 710 -2.02 41.90 -29.46
CA PRO A 710 -1.69 42.61 -30.68
C PRO A 710 -1.43 41.67 -31.86
N SER A 711 -1.72 42.11 -33.08
CA SER A 711 -1.35 41.40 -34.31
C SER A 711 0.18 41.25 -34.43
N PHE A 712 0.60 40.12 -35.01
CA PHE A 712 1.99 39.82 -35.39
C PHE A 712 2.32 40.13 -36.85
N TYR A 713 1.36 40.62 -37.65
CA TYR A 713 1.65 41.10 -39.00
C TYR A 713 2.72 42.19 -38.96
N GLY A 714 3.90 42.02 -39.56
CA GLY A 714 4.99 43.03 -39.52
C GLY A 714 5.77 43.11 -38.21
N ILE A 715 5.62 42.12 -37.31
CA ILE A 715 6.24 42.18 -35.98
C ILE A 715 7.76 42.25 -36.03
N ALA A 716 8.38 41.62 -37.04
CA ALA A 716 9.82 41.65 -37.26
C ALA A 716 10.38 43.07 -37.36
N ASP A 717 9.65 43.98 -38.00
CA ASP A 717 10.12 45.34 -38.26
C ASP A 717 9.91 46.28 -37.07
N ARG A 718 8.88 46.02 -36.24
CA ARG A 718 8.53 46.90 -35.12
C ARG A 718 9.04 46.44 -33.76
N ALA A 719 9.35 45.15 -33.59
CA ALA A 719 9.74 44.56 -32.31
C ALA A 719 10.93 45.29 -31.67
N GLY A 720 12.00 45.53 -32.45
CA GLY A 720 13.20 46.22 -31.97
C GLY A 720 13.00 47.70 -31.63
N ASN A 721 11.84 48.28 -31.94
CA ASN A 721 11.51 49.67 -31.60
C ASN A 721 10.58 49.77 -30.38
N ARG A 722 10.20 48.66 -29.73
CA ARG A 722 9.23 48.63 -28.63
C ARG A 722 9.82 49.05 -27.30
N VAL A 723 11.00 48.54 -26.98
CA VAL A 723 11.70 48.80 -25.72
C VAL A 723 13.10 49.34 -26.05
N PRO A 724 13.44 50.58 -25.65
CA PRO A 724 14.76 51.13 -25.90
C PRO A 724 15.86 50.22 -25.34
N GLY A 725 16.81 49.83 -26.18
CA GLY A 725 17.97 49.02 -25.78
C GLY A 725 17.82 47.50 -25.99
N LEU A 726 16.66 47.01 -26.43
CA LEU A 726 16.48 45.62 -26.85
C LEU A 726 16.44 45.50 -28.37
N THR A 727 17.05 44.44 -28.90
CA THR A 727 16.86 43.98 -30.29
C THR A 727 15.45 43.42 -30.50
N ALA A 728 15.08 43.13 -31.75
CA ALA A 728 13.77 42.58 -32.07
C ALA A 728 13.57 41.20 -31.43
N GLU A 729 14.60 40.37 -31.51
CA GLU A 729 14.67 39.02 -30.98
C GLU A 729 14.63 39.04 -29.44
N GLU A 730 15.43 39.89 -28.79
CA GLU A 730 15.42 40.06 -27.33
C GLU A 730 14.07 40.56 -26.80
N TYR A 731 13.43 41.49 -27.52
CA TYR A 731 12.09 41.94 -27.17
C TYR A 731 11.05 40.82 -27.28
N LEU A 732 11.11 40.02 -28.35
CA LEU A 732 10.18 38.91 -28.55
C LEU A 732 10.39 37.82 -27.50
N HIS A 733 11.63 37.50 -27.19
CA HIS A 733 12.00 36.58 -26.11
C HIS A 733 11.45 37.05 -24.77
N GLN A 734 11.74 38.29 -24.36
CA GLN A 734 11.20 38.87 -23.13
C GLN A 734 9.67 38.88 -23.13
N SER A 735 9.03 39.17 -24.26
CA SER A 735 7.56 39.17 -24.37
C SER A 735 6.95 37.78 -24.19
N ILE A 736 7.69 36.70 -24.49
CA ILE A 736 7.24 35.32 -24.30
C ILE A 736 7.52 34.86 -22.87
N VAL A 737 8.74 35.07 -22.37
CA VAL A 737 9.19 34.57 -21.06
C VAL A 737 8.69 35.44 -19.91
N GLU A 738 8.64 36.75 -20.09
CA GLU A 738 8.22 37.75 -19.10
C GLU A 738 7.15 38.71 -19.68
N PRO A 739 5.95 38.23 -20.03
CA PRO A 739 4.97 39.02 -20.80
C PRO A 739 4.46 40.29 -20.11
N ASN A 740 4.65 40.45 -18.79
CA ASN A 740 4.32 41.66 -18.05
C ASN A 740 5.47 42.67 -17.93
N ALA A 741 6.70 42.32 -18.35
CA ALA A 741 7.84 43.24 -18.34
C ALA A 741 7.58 44.46 -19.23
N PHE A 742 6.94 44.25 -20.38
CA PHE A 742 6.45 45.30 -21.25
C PHE A 742 5.09 44.92 -21.83
N VAL A 743 4.06 45.72 -21.51
CA VAL A 743 2.72 45.54 -22.07
C VAL A 743 2.47 46.62 -23.11
N VAL A 744 2.13 46.20 -24.34
CA VAL A 744 1.82 47.13 -25.43
C VAL A 744 0.67 48.05 -25.02
N PRO A 745 0.78 49.38 -25.20
CA PRO A 745 -0.28 50.32 -24.86
C PRO A 745 -1.64 49.94 -25.49
N GLY A 746 -2.70 49.95 -24.68
CA GLY A 746 -4.06 49.55 -25.10
C GLY A 746 -4.43 48.09 -24.80
N TYR A 747 -3.53 47.32 -24.16
CA TYR A 747 -3.77 45.95 -23.71
C TYR A 747 -3.70 45.84 -22.18
N PRO A 748 -4.52 45.00 -21.53
CA PRO A 748 -4.47 44.81 -20.08
C PRO A 748 -3.26 43.94 -19.69
N SER A 749 -2.59 44.30 -18.59
CA SER A 749 -1.58 43.45 -17.96
C SER A 749 -2.20 42.15 -17.41
N GLY A 750 -1.41 41.07 -17.38
CA GLY A 750 -1.82 39.77 -16.83
C GLY A 750 -2.73 38.93 -17.73
N GLN A 751 -2.98 39.34 -18.98
CA GLN A 751 -3.78 38.57 -19.94
C GLN A 751 -3.02 37.40 -20.58
N MET A 752 -1.73 37.59 -20.84
CA MET A 752 -0.87 36.53 -21.37
C MET A 752 -0.44 35.58 -20.24
N ILE A 753 -0.35 34.29 -20.54
CA ILE A 753 0.12 33.27 -19.60
C ILE A 753 1.56 33.60 -19.19
N GLN A 754 1.84 33.61 -17.88
CA GLN A 754 3.10 34.14 -17.33
C GLN A 754 4.21 33.08 -17.22
N ASN A 755 3.97 31.85 -17.66
CA ASN A 755 4.90 30.74 -17.49
C ASN A 755 5.24 30.06 -18.83
N PHE A 756 5.23 30.78 -19.96
CA PHE A 756 5.64 30.17 -21.22
C PHE A 756 7.09 29.69 -21.21
N GLY A 757 7.99 30.32 -20.43
CA GLY A 757 9.34 29.81 -20.21
C GLY A 757 9.41 28.50 -19.41
N ASP A 758 8.32 28.12 -18.73
CA ASP A 758 8.19 26.81 -18.08
C ASP A 758 7.45 25.78 -18.96
N ILE A 759 6.89 26.21 -20.11
CA ILE A 759 6.07 25.36 -21.01
C ILE A 759 6.83 25.05 -22.30
N LEU A 760 7.47 26.06 -22.88
CA LEU A 760 8.30 25.95 -24.07
C LEU A 760 9.76 25.81 -23.65
N THR A 761 10.51 24.99 -24.37
CA THR A 761 11.98 24.98 -24.26
C THR A 761 12.55 26.25 -24.91
N GLU A 762 13.77 26.62 -24.54
CA GLU A 762 14.46 27.75 -25.14
C GLU A 762 14.55 27.63 -26.68
N GLU A 763 14.82 26.43 -27.19
CA GLU A 763 14.83 26.13 -28.63
C GLU A 763 13.47 26.37 -29.30
N GLN A 764 12.37 25.97 -28.64
CA GLN A 764 11.03 26.23 -29.16
C GLN A 764 10.70 27.72 -29.18
N ILE A 765 11.26 28.49 -28.24
CA ILE A 765 11.16 29.94 -28.21
C ILE A 765 11.99 30.53 -29.36
N GLU A 766 13.22 30.05 -29.58
CA GLU A 766 14.08 30.47 -30.70
C GLU A 766 13.44 30.16 -32.07
N ASP A 767 12.90 28.96 -32.27
CA ASP A 767 12.11 28.56 -33.44
C ASP A 767 10.91 29.49 -33.66
N LEU A 768 10.15 29.76 -32.60
CA LEU A 768 8.98 30.65 -32.62
C LEU A 768 9.39 32.08 -32.96
N ILE A 769 10.47 32.59 -32.38
CA ILE A 769 11.03 33.91 -32.71
C ILE A 769 11.48 33.93 -34.16
N ALA A 770 12.20 32.90 -34.64
CA ALA A 770 12.63 32.82 -36.03
C ALA A 770 11.44 32.86 -37.00
N PHE A 771 10.34 32.17 -36.67
CA PHE A 771 9.07 32.32 -37.40
C PHE A 771 8.53 33.74 -37.36
N LEU A 772 8.42 34.36 -36.18
CA LEU A 772 7.94 35.74 -36.05
C LEU A 772 8.82 36.75 -36.79
N MET A 773 10.13 36.51 -36.88
CA MET A 773 11.06 37.32 -37.64
C MET A 773 10.86 37.21 -39.17
N THR A 774 10.15 36.18 -39.64
CA THR A 774 9.68 36.12 -41.05
C THR A 774 8.49 37.03 -41.34
N MET A 775 7.78 37.51 -40.31
CA MET A 775 6.59 38.35 -40.43
C MET A 775 6.96 39.83 -40.61
N LYS A 776 7.41 40.18 -41.80
CA LYS A 776 7.71 41.56 -42.21
C LYS A 776 6.49 42.26 -42.81
N GLU A 777 6.44 43.58 -42.73
CA GLU A 777 5.49 44.40 -43.50
C GLU A 777 5.82 44.21 -44.98
N LYS A 778 4.88 43.65 -45.74
CA LYS A 778 4.99 43.47 -47.19
C LYS A 778 4.40 44.66 -47.94
#